data_AF-A0A6I8NU58-F1
#
_entry.id   AF-A0A6I8NU58-F1
#
_cell.length_a   1.000
_cell.length_b   1.000
_cell.length_c   1.000
_cell.angle_alpha   90.00
_cell.angle_beta   90.00
_cell.angle_gamma   90.00
#
_symmetry.space_group_name_H-M   'P 1'
#
loop_
_entity.id
_entity.type
_entity.pdbx_description
1 polymer ?
#
loop_
_entity_poly.entity_id
_entity_poly.type
_entity_poly.pdbx_seq_one_letter_code
_entity_poly.pdbx_strand_id
1 'polypeptide(L)'
;MPAVPGSNNNNGPRWESPERGWERERERDPAAPAAAAAAAASLFECSRIRALADEREAVQKKTFTKWVNSHLARVSCRIGDLYSDLRDGYVLTQLLEVLSGEPLPRPTRGRMRIHSLENVDKALQFLKEQRVHLENVGSHDIVDGNHRLTLGLVWTIILRFQIQVIKIEAEDNRETRSAKDALLLWCQMKTAGYPEVNIQNFTTSWRDGLAFNALIHRHRPDLVDFSKLTKSNATYNLQQAFRTAEQQLGLAKLLDPEDVNMETPDEKSIITYVVSFYHYFSKMKALAVEGKRIGKVLDQVLEIGKIIERYEELAGELLAWIERTVGLISNQKFANSLSGVQQQLQAFTAYCTLEKPVKFQEKGNLEVLLFSIQSKLRASNRKLYVPSEGRSISDINKAWTQLEKAEHEREAALRGELIRQEKLELLAQRFDHKAAMRESWLSENQRLVSQDNFGYDLPAVEAAMKKHEAIEADISSYEERIQAVVELAQALAGEGYYDARRIGAQRDSVLRQWGLLTGLVVARRGRLEQNLALQKVFQEMVYMIDWMEEMQVRLVSRESGKHLLEVEDLLQKHGLLEGDIAAQAERVETLNAAALRFSQLQGTAGPWGRTPQGGHPEAAAGRGERGRSRQAQEERGERVPLTISGLGLSLAFPRSCVSGYGREGDGGLGERACSPKSPSFLPPFCPSSFPPHQPSPPLPRELPPGRLPNGLELLPERTPRPDRPRARDRPKPRRRPRPREPSGEGGGGRRSRSAPAQGSSAPPPPPPTHTVQLEGFLLRKRELEGPNRKASNRSWVNLYCVLSKGELGFYKDAKGPGSGSTHGGEPLLSLQSAVSEVANDYKKKKNVFKLKTHDGSEFLLQAKDEVRIVWSCSPFLPCPFSRYLLSPYCVPGTVLSTEVDTS
;
A
#
# COMPACT_ATOMS: atom_id res chain seq x y z
N MET A 1 -50.09 11.18 80.48
CA MET A 1 -49.06 11.87 81.29
C MET A 1 -48.51 13.04 80.47
N PRO A 2 -48.19 14.18 81.09
CA PRO A 2 -48.74 15.50 80.70
C PRO A 2 -47.77 16.35 79.83
N ALA A 3 -48.11 17.55 79.31
CA ALA A 3 -49.05 18.54 79.85
C ALA A 3 -49.74 19.50 78.83
N VAL A 4 -50.86 20.06 79.30
CA VAL A 4 -51.60 21.26 78.79
C VAL A 4 -51.28 22.45 79.74
N PRO A 5 -51.66 23.74 79.50
CA PRO A 5 -53.05 24.27 79.41
C PRO A 5 -53.24 25.24 78.21
N GLY A 6 -54.39 25.82 77.85
CA GLY A 6 -55.80 25.86 78.31
C GLY A 6 -56.53 26.90 77.39
N SER A 7 -57.84 27.15 77.38
CA SER A 7 -58.99 26.66 78.16
C SER A 7 -60.31 26.87 77.36
N ASN A 8 -61.41 26.30 77.87
CA ASN A 8 -62.81 26.23 77.38
C ASN A 8 -63.38 27.44 76.59
N ASN A 9 -64.26 27.31 75.57
CA ASN A 9 -65.47 26.48 75.33
C ASN A 9 -66.78 27.06 75.93
N ASN A 10 -67.72 27.54 75.07
CA ASN A 10 -69.14 27.08 74.97
C ASN A 10 -70.16 28.09 74.35
N ASN A 11 -71.02 27.53 73.47
CA ASN A 11 -72.45 27.81 73.21
C ASN A 11 -72.94 29.18 72.66
N GLY A 12 -73.95 29.10 71.76
CA GLY A 12 -74.83 30.21 71.34
C GLY A 12 -75.96 30.46 72.36
N PRO A 13 -77.22 30.83 71.97
CA PRO A 13 -77.86 30.79 70.65
C PRO A 13 -78.72 32.05 70.35
N ARG A 14 -79.82 31.88 69.59
CA ARG A 14 -81.16 32.52 69.74
C ARG A 14 -81.63 33.43 68.59
N TRP A 15 -82.81 33.09 68.07
CA TRP A 15 -83.65 33.94 67.21
C TRP A 15 -84.56 34.81 68.09
N GLU A 16 -84.75 36.08 67.73
CA GLU A 16 -85.87 36.90 68.20
C GLU A 16 -86.49 37.67 67.03
N SER A 17 -87.82 37.60 66.92
CA SER A 17 -88.62 38.50 66.09
C SER A 17 -88.74 39.88 66.75
N PRO A 18 -89.15 40.90 66.00
CA PRO A 18 -90.35 41.60 66.46
C PRO A 18 -91.32 42.01 65.34
N GLU A 19 -92.61 41.80 65.59
CA GLU A 19 -93.66 42.62 64.98
C GLU A 19 -93.82 43.93 65.77
N ARG A 20 -93.95 45.07 65.07
CA ARG A 20 -95.08 46.03 65.23
C ARG A 20 -94.89 47.34 64.46
N GLY A 21 -95.99 47.78 63.84
CA GLY A 21 -96.17 49.13 63.26
C GLY A 21 -95.51 49.31 61.89
N TRP A 22 -96.05 50.10 60.97
CA TRP A 22 -97.09 51.12 61.12
C TRP A 22 -98.08 51.09 59.94
N GLU A 23 -99.35 51.39 60.24
CA GLU A 23 -100.44 51.51 59.25
C GLU A 23 -100.90 52.97 59.15
N ARG A 24 -100.53 53.61 58.03
CA ARG A 24 -100.87 54.95 57.47
C ARG A 24 -99.65 55.45 56.67
N GLU A 25 -99.75 56.18 55.57
CA GLU A 25 -100.90 56.78 54.87
C GLU A 25 -100.97 56.34 53.39
N ARG A 26 -102.15 56.49 52.75
CA ARG A 26 -102.26 56.54 51.28
C ARG A 26 -102.26 58.00 50.83
N GLU A 27 -101.18 58.46 50.20
CA GLU A 27 -101.25 59.60 49.27
C GLU A 27 -100.52 59.26 47.95
N ARG A 28 -100.82 60.03 46.89
CA ARG A 28 -100.53 59.66 45.50
C ARG A 28 -99.17 60.18 45.05
N ASP A 29 -98.24 59.27 44.77
CA ASP A 29 -96.95 59.60 44.15
C ASP A 29 -96.98 59.52 42.61
N PRO A 30 -96.51 60.54 41.86
CA PRO A 30 -96.44 60.50 40.39
C PRO A 30 -95.20 59.76 39.84
N ALA A 31 -94.36 59.16 40.69
CA ALA A 31 -93.07 58.56 40.31
C ALA A 31 -93.13 57.09 39.83
N ALA A 32 -94.31 56.46 39.83
CA ALA A 32 -94.49 55.05 39.49
C ALA A 32 -93.92 54.57 38.12
N PRO A 33 -94.06 55.31 36.99
CA PRO A 33 -93.65 54.77 35.69
C PRO A 33 -92.13 54.70 35.47
N ALA A 34 -91.35 55.58 36.10
CA ALA A 34 -89.89 55.61 35.92
C ALA A 34 -89.18 54.44 36.64
N ALA A 35 -89.63 54.12 37.86
CA ALA A 35 -89.14 52.95 38.59
C ALA A 35 -89.51 51.63 37.88
N ALA A 36 -90.71 51.54 37.31
CA ALA A 36 -91.13 50.40 36.50
C ALA A 36 -90.27 50.24 35.22
N ALA A 37 -89.93 51.34 34.54
CA ALA A 37 -89.05 51.30 33.37
C ALA A 37 -87.61 50.88 33.72
N ALA A 38 -87.05 51.36 34.84
CA ALA A 38 -85.73 50.95 35.31
C ALA A 38 -85.71 49.47 35.77
N ALA A 39 -86.77 49.00 36.44
CA ALA A 39 -86.93 47.60 36.79
C ALA A 39 -87.11 46.72 35.54
N ALA A 40 -87.86 47.16 34.54
CA ALA A 40 -88.01 46.46 33.26
C ALA A 40 -86.69 46.42 32.47
N ALA A 41 -85.91 47.50 32.46
CA ALA A 41 -84.58 47.52 31.84
C ALA A 41 -83.59 46.59 32.59
N SER A 42 -83.63 46.58 33.92
CA SER A 42 -82.82 45.66 34.75
C SER A 42 -83.24 44.19 34.57
N LEU A 43 -84.54 43.91 34.47
CA LEU A 43 -85.06 42.58 34.17
C LEU A 43 -84.71 42.14 32.74
N PHE A 44 -84.84 43.03 31.75
CA PHE A 44 -84.43 42.77 30.37
C PHE A 44 -82.92 42.51 30.28
N GLU A 45 -82.11 43.29 30.99
CA GLU A 45 -80.65 43.11 31.06
C GLU A 45 -80.28 41.80 31.78
N CYS A 46 -80.92 41.47 32.91
CA CYS A 46 -80.77 40.17 33.57
C CYS A 46 -81.20 39.00 32.68
N SER A 47 -82.30 39.13 31.92
CA SER A 47 -82.76 38.13 30.96
C SER A 47 -81.81 38.00 29.77
N ARG A 48 -81.25 39.09 29.28
CA ARG A 48 -80.25 39.14 28.20
C ARG A 48 -78.93 38.51 28.63
N ILE A 49 -78.45 38.85 29.83
CA ILE A 49 -77.25 38.24 30.44
C ILE A 49 -77.47 36.75 30.64
N ARG A 50 -78.65 36.32 31.10
CA ARG A 50 -79.00 34.91 31.26
C ARG A 50 -79.05 34.17 29.92
N ALA A 51 -79.73 34.72 28.92
CA ALA A 51 -79.78 34.14 27.58
C ALA A 51 -78.38 34.00 26.94
N LEU A 52 -77.52 35.02 27.08
CA LEU A 52 -76.12 34.96 26.63
C LEU A 52 -75.27 33.97 27.44
N ALA A 53 -75.58 33.74 28.72
CA ALA A 53 -74.93 32.71 29.52
C ALA A 53 -75.36 31.31 29.10
N ASP A 54 -76.66 31.09 28.87
CA ASP A 54 -77.24 29.82 28.42
C ASP A 54 -76.75 29.45 26.99
N GLU A 55 -76.61 30.45 26.10
CA GLU A 55 -76.03 30.28 24.75
C GLU A 55 -74.55 29.87 24.81
N ARG A 56 -73.74 30.56 25.65
CA ARG A 56 -72.35 30.18 25.88
C ARG A 56 -72.22 28.79 26.52
N GLU A 57 -73.14 28.42 27.42
CA GLU A 57 -73.18 27.09 28.01
C GLU A 57 -73.41 26.01 26.95
N ALA A 58 -74.34 26.25 26.01
CA ALA A 58 -74.62 25.35 24.89
C ALA A 58 -73.41 25.19 23.95
N VAL A 59 -72.74 26.28 23.57
CA VAL A 59 -71.50 26.27 22.76
C VAL A 59 -70.38 25.52 23.47
N GLN A 60 -70.21 25.76 24.78
CA GLN A 60 -69.19 25.10 25.59
C GLN A 60 -69.44 23.59 25.73
N LYS A 61 -70.69 23.20 25.99
CA LYS A 61 -71.12 21.79 25.98
C LYS A 61 -70.80 21.11 24.66
N LYS A 62 -71.19 21.72 23.54
CA LYS A 62 -70.93 21.22 22.17
C LYS A 62 -69.43 21.01 21.92
N THR A 63 -68.62 22.01 22.26
CA THR A 63 -67.16 22.00 22.11
C THR A 63 -66.48 20.94 22.99
N PHE A 64 -66.86 20.87 24.27
CA PHE A 64 -66.31 19.89 25.21
C PHE A 64 -66.74 18.46 24.86
N THR A 65 -67.98 18.24 24.40
CA THR A 65 -68.44 16.93 23.91
C THR A 65 -67.57 16.44 22.75
N LYS A 66 -67.31 17.32 21.77
CA LYS A 66 -66.41 17.02 20.64
C LYS A 66 -64.97 16.77 21.08
N TRP A 67 -64.47 17.51 22.08
CA TRP A 67 -63.11 17.37 22.62
C TRP A 67 -62.91 16.05 23.40
N VAL A 68 -63.88 15.67 24.23
CA VAL A 68 -63.89 14.37 24.91
C VAL A 68 -63.90 13.25 23.87
N ASN A 69 -64.77 13.34 22.86
CA ASN A 69 -64.84 12.37 21.77
C ASN A 69 -63.56 12.27 20.93
N SER A 70 -62.82 13.35 20.69
CA SER A 70 -61.56 13.28 19.94
C SER A 70 -60.46 12.52 20.67
N HIS A 71 -60.49 12.50 22.01
CA HIS A 71 -59.58 11.69 22.83
C HIS A 71 -60.08 10.25 22.96
N LEU A 72 -61.37 10.05 23.26
CA LEU A 72 -61.99 8.73 23.43
C LEU A 72 -62.05 7.89 22.15
N ALA A 73 -61.98 8.51 20.96
CA ALA A 73 -61.82 7.81 19.69
C ALA A 73 -60.65 6.81 19.68
N ARG A 74 -59.59 7.06 20.49
CA ARG A 74 -58.43 6.17 20.66
C ARG A 74 -58.75 4.86 21.39
N VAL A 75 -59.85 4.82 22.16
CA VAL A 75 -60.30 3.67 22.97
C VAL A 75 -61.69 3.17 22.52
N SER A 76 -62.13 3.54 21.31
CA SER A 76 -63.44 3.18 20.75
C SER A 76 -64.64 3.55 21.63
N CYS A 77 -64.50 4.57 22.48
CA CYS A 77 -65.56 5.11 23.31
C CYS A 77 -66.07 6.43 22.71
N ARG A 78 -67.36 6.74 22.89
CA ARG A 78 -67.98 7.97 22.41
C ARG A 78 -69.16 8.35 23.28
N ILE A 79 -69.29 9.64 23.59
CA ILE A 79 -70.46 10.24 24.23
C ILE A 79 -71.37 10.92 23.21
N GLY A 80 -72.67 10.80 23.43
CA GLY A 80 -73.72 11.55 22.73
C GLY A 80 -74.08 12.84 23.47
N ASP A 81 -74.20 12.77 24.80
CA ASP A 81 -74.50 13.92 25.66
C ASP A 81 -73.58 13.98 26.88
N LEU A 82 -72.88 15.11 27.04
CA LEU A 82 -71.89 15.30 28.10
C LEU A 82 -72.47 15.23 29.52
N TYR A 83 -73.75 15.53 29.70
CA TYR A 83 -74.39 15.60 31.01
C TYR A 83 -75.00 14.26 31.44
N SER A 84 -75.47 13.42 30.50
CA SER A 84 -75.86 12.04 30.82
C SER A 84 -74.69 11.08 30.90
N ASP A 85 -73.74 11.19 29.97
CA ASP A 85 -72.79 10.10 29.70
C ASP A 85 -71.56 10.11 30.60
N LEU A 86 -71.35 11.19 31.37
CA LEU A 86 -70.33 11.26 32.42
C LEU A 86 -70.84 10.80 33.80
N ARG A 87 -72.15 10.58 33.96
CA ARG A 87 -72.78 10.32 35.27
C ARG A 87 -72.38 8.99 35.90
N ASP A 88 -71.98 8.00 35.11
CA ASP A 88 -71.59 6.67 35.61
C ASP A 88 -70.12 6.60 36.07
N GLY A 89 -69.36 7.67 35.81
CA GLY A 89 -67.91 7.78 36.05
C GLY A 89 -67.03 6.94 35.12
N TYR A 90 -67.57 6.01 34.32
CA TYR A 90 -66.80 5.12 33.46
C TYR A 90 -66.07 5.90 32.37
N VAL A 91 -66.81 6.74 31.64
CA VAL A 91 -66.27 7.57 30.56
C VAL A 91 -65.23 8.57 31.10
N LEU A 92 -65.49 9.13 32.28
CA LEU A 92 -64.58 10.07 32.94
C LEU A 92 -63.24 9.40 33.28
N THR A 93 -63.26 8.18 33.82
CA THR A 93 -62.05 7.38 34.08
C THR A 93 -61.29 7.09 32.77
N GLN A 94 -61.98 6.61 31.72
CA GLN A 94 -61.35 6.34 30.41
C GLN A 94 -60.69 7.58 29.80
N LEU A 95 -61.34 8.75 29.90
CA LEU A 95 -60.79 10.01 29.42
C LEU A 95 -59.50 10.38 30.17
N LEU A 96 -59.47 10.21 31.49
CA LEU A 96 -58.30 10.51 32.31
C LEU A 96 -57.13 9.57 32.02
N GLU A 97 -57.38 8.26 31.83
CA GLU A 97 -56.35 7.29 31.41
C GLU A 97 -55.71 7.67 30.05
N VAL A 98 -56.53 8.10 29.08
CA VAL A 98 -56.05 8.52 27.75
C VAL A 98 -55.23 9.81 27.78
N LEU A 99 -55.52 10.71 28.73
CA LEU A 99 -54.85 12.00 28.89
C LEU A 99 -53.56 11.93 29.73
N SER A 100 -53.53 11.13 30.79
CA SER A 100 -52.34 10.92 31.62
C SER A 100 -51.35 9.94 30.98
N GLY A 101 -51.86 8.91 30.28
CA GLY A 101 -51.08 7.74 29.89
C GLY A 101 -50.83 6.76 31.05
N GLU A 102 -51.44 7.00 32.22
CA GLU A 102 -51.34 6.18 33.43
C GLU A 102 -52.66 5.40 33.65
N PRO A 103 -52.62 4.13 34.08
CA PRO A 103 -53.83 3.35 34.36
C PRO A 103 -54.50 3.82 35.66
N LEU A 104 -55.82 3.96 35.64
CA LEU A 104 -56.61 4.33 36.81
C LEU A 104 -57.23 3.08 37.50
N PRO A 105 -57.70 3.20 38.75
CA PRO A 105 -58.45 2.14 39.41
C PRO A 105 -59.68 1.72 38.58
N ARG A 106 -59.87 0.42 38.37
CA ARG A 106 -60.97 -0.09 37.54
C ARG A 106 -62.33 0.39 38.10
N PRO A 107 -63.23 0.91 37.24
CA PRO A 107 -64.55 1.34 37.67
C PRO A 107 -65.38 0.15 38.16
N THR A 108 -66.09 0.37 39.26
CA THR A 108 -67.06 -0.54 39.86
C THR A 108 -68.21 -0.76 38.90
N ARG A 109 -68.58 -2.03 38.68
CA ARG A 109 -69.64 -2.42 37.74
C ARG A 109 -70.98 -2.48 38.45
N GLY A 110 -71.92 -1.63 38.06
CA GLY A 110 -73.32 -1.74 38.45
C GLY A 110 -74.12 -0.49 38.09
N ARG A 111 -75.45 -0.60 38.06
CA ARG A 111 -76.37 0.48 37.64
C ARG A 111 -76.93 1.34 38.79
N MET A 112 -76.65 0.97 40.04
CA MET A 112 -77.09 1.73 41.21
C MET A 112 -76.25 3.00 41.39
N ARG A 113 -76.89 4.11 41.81
CA ARG A 113 -76.26 5.43 42.02
C ARG A 113 -75.01 5.38 42.90
N ILE A 114 -74.93 4.44 43.85
CA ILE A 114 -73.74 4.27 44.72
C ILE A 114 -72.48 3.86 43.94
N HIS A 115 -72.58 3.02 42.90
CA HIS A 115 -71.44 2.65 42.07
C HIS A 115 -70.99 3.81 41.18
N SER A 116 -71.94 4.59 40.66
CA SER A 116 -71.67 5.81 39.90
C SER A 116 -70.92 6.85 40.75
N LEU A 117 -71.36 7.05 42.01
CA LEU A 117 -70.67 7.92 42.97
C LEU A 117 -69.23 7.45 43.23
N GLU A 118 -69.02 6.15 43.46
CA GLU A 118 -67.69 5.57 43.68
C GLU A 118 -66.77 5.74 42.45
N ASN A 119 -67.30 5.57 41.24
CA ASN A 119 -66.55 5.72 39.99
C ASN A 119 -66.14 7.17 39.73
N VAL A 120 -67.06 8.12 39.91
CA VAL A 120 -66.76 9.54 39.80
C VAL A 120 -65.77 9.94 40.90
N ASP A 121 -65.93 9.47 42.14
CA ASP A 121 -65.02 9.82 43.24
C ASP A 121 -63.58 9.33 42.99
N LYS A 122 -63.39 8.12 42.45
CA LYS A 122 -62.07 7.63 41.97
C LYS A 122 -61.43 8.58 40.95
N ALA A 123 -62.22 9.09 39.99
CA ALA A 123 -61.74 10.04 38.99
C ALA A 123 -61.41 11.42 39.60
N LEU A 124 -62.23 11.92 40.54
CA LEU A 124 -61.98 13.17 41.26
C LEU A 124 -60.77 13.05 42.20
N GLN A 125 -60.53 11.88 42.80
CA GLN A 125 -59.36 11.59 43.62
C GLN A 125 -58.07 11.63 42.77
N PHE A 126 -58.06 10.96 41.62
CA PHE A 126 -56.92 11.04 40.68
C PHE A 126 -56.61 12.49 40.26
N LEU A 127 -57.64 13.31 40.05
CA LEU A 127 -57.44 14.74 39.77
C LEU A 127 -56.79 15.50 40.94
N LYS A 128 -57.22 15.25 42.19
CA LYS A 128 -56.59 15.81 43.39
C LYS A 128 -55.12 15.39 43.51
N GLU A 129 -54.81 14.12 43.25
CA GLU A 129 -53.44 13.58 43.23
C GLU A 129 -52.57 14.26 42.15
N GLN A 130 -53.14 14.55 40.98
CA GLN A 130 -52.52 15.33 39.91
C GLN A 130 -52.45 16.86 40.21
N ARG A 131 -52.71 17.27 41.46
CA ARG A 131 -52.71 18.65 42.00
C ARG A 131 -53.78 19.58 41.43
N VAL A 132 -54.89 19.02 40.95
CA VAL A 132 -56.04 19.81 40.50
C VAL A 132 -56.84 20.32 41.70
N HIS A 133 -57.09 21.63 41.73
CA HIS A 133 -57.85 22.27 42.80
C HIS A 133 -59.35 22.18 42.48
N LEU A 134 -60.04 21.27 43.15
CA LEU A 134 -61.47 21.00 42.97
C LEU A 134 -62.28 21.65 44.10
N GLU A 135 -62.29 22.98 44.14
CA GLU A 135 -63.12 23.75 45.06
C GLU A 135 -64.57 23.75 44.55
N ASN A 136 -65.50 23.20 45.35
CA ASN A 136 -66.94 23.14 45.07
C ASN A 136 -67.38 22.17 43.96
N VAL A 137 -66.70 21.04 43.76
CA VAL A 137 -67.18 19.92 42.92
C VAL A 137 -67.06 18.59 43.69
N GLY A 138 -68.20 17.97 44.00
CA GLY A 138 -68.31 16.63 44.56
C GLY A 138 -68.70 15.57 43.52
N SER A 139 -68.59 14.29 43.89
CA SER A 139 -69.03 13.19 43.04
C SER A 139 -70.55 13.19 42.80
N HIS A 140 -71.33 13.64 43.79
CA HIS A 140 -72.78 13.77 43.68
C HIS A 140 -73.21 14.80 42.62
N ASP A 141 -72.52 15.93 42.49
CA ASP A 141 -72.84 16.95 41.49
C ASP A 141 -72.83 16.42 40.06
N ILE A 142 -71.86 15.56 39.75
CA ILE A 142 -71.72 14.94 38.42
C ILE A 142 -72.73 13.81 38.24
N VAL A 143 -72.90 12.94 39.25
CA VAL A 143 -73.87 11.82 39.19
C VAL A 143 -75.31 12.30 39.11
N ASP A 144 -75.64 13.44 39.72
CA ASP A 144 -76.99 14.03 39.67
C ASP A 144 -77.20 14.92 38.44
N GLY A 145 -76.16 15.17 37.64
CA GLY A 145 -76.26 15.84 36.34
C GLY A 145 -76.23 17.37 36.40
N ASN A 146 -75.52 17.97 37.35
CA ASN A 146 -75.36 19.43 37.41
C ASN A 146 -74.55 19.93 36.21
N HIS A 147 -75.24 20.53 35.24
CA HIS A 147 -74.65 20.99 33.97
C HIS A 147 -73.42 21.90 34.17
N ARG A 148 -73.57 22.93 35.01
CA ARG A 148 -72.54 23.95 35.26
C ARG A 148 -71.29 23.36 35.92
N LEU A 149 -71.46 22.47 36.89
CA LEU A 149 -70.33 21.80 37.56
C LEU A 149 -69.69 20.73 36.66
N THR A 150 -70.47 20.07 35.80
CA THR A 150 -69.94 19.12 34.81
C THR A 150 -69.06 19.82 33.77
N LEU A 151 -69.48 20.97 33.22
CA LEU A 151 -68.62 21.80 32.37
C LEU A 151 -67.41 22.35 33.13
N GLY A 152 -67.60 22.76 34.39
CA GLY A 152 -66.51 23.19 35.27
C GLY A 152 -65.43 22.12 35.43
N LEU A 153 -65.83 20.87 35.67
CA LEU A 153 -64.93 19.73 35.78
C LEU A 153 -64.18 19.46 34.47
N VAL A 154 -64.88 19.36 33.33
CA VAL A 154 -64.26 19.08 32.03
C VAL A 154 -63.31 20.20 31.62
N TRP A 155 -63.67 21.47 31.85
CA TRP A 155 -62.75 22.61 31.66
C TRP A 155 -61.48 22.48 32.51
N THR A 156 -61.62 22.06 33.77
CA THR A 156 -60.49 21.91 34.70
C THR A 156 -59.56 20.77 34.25
N ILE A 157 -60.10 19.69 33.68
CA ILE A 157 -59.32 18.60 33.06
C ILE A 157 -58.55 19.13 31.83
N ILE A 158 -59.21 19.86 30.93
CA ILE A 158 -58.57 20.50 29.76
C ILE A 158 -57.43 21.42 30.22
N LEU A 159 -57.71 22.30 31.19
CA LEU A 159 -56.75 23.24 31.76
C LEU A 159 -55.52 22.51 32.32
N ARG A 160 -55.71 21.43 33.07
CA ARG A 160 -54.60 20.69 33.70
C ARG A 160 -53.76 19.86 32.72
N PHE A 161 -54.39 19.11 31.83
CA PHE A 161 -53.71 18.12 30.99
C PHE A 161 -53.31 18.64 29.61
N GLN A 162 -54.01 19.63 29.09
CA GLN A 162 -53.75 20.18 27.76
C GLN A 162 -53.14 21.59 27.80
N ILE A 163 -53.51 22.44 28.76
CA ILE A 163 -53.02 23.84 28.80
C ILE A 163 -51.79 23.96 29.70
N GLN A 164 -51.85 23.52 30.97
CA GLN A 164 -50.76 23.67 31.94
C GLN A 164 -49.47 22.90 31.61
N VAL A 165 -49.53 21.98 30.64
CA VAL A 165 -48.35 21.28 30.09
C VAL A 165 -47.59 22.10 29.04
N ILE A 166 -48.16 23.20 28.56
CA ILE A 166 -47.56 24.08 27.56
C ILE A 166 -46.40 24.86 28.19
N LYS A 167 -45.20 24.66 27.63
CA LYS A 167 -43.98 25.38 28.01
C LYS A 167 -43.44 26.12 26.80
N ILE A 168 -43.36 27.44 26.90
CA ILE A 168 -42.86 28.33 25.85
C ILE A 168 -41.85 29.26 26.51
N GLU A 169 -40.60 29.08 26.12
CA GLU A 169 -39.49 29.95 26.52
C GLU A 169 -39.54 31.23 25.67
N ALA A 170 -39.73 32.38 26.31
CA ALA A 170 -39.58 33.68 25.67
C ALA A 170 -38.09 34.00 25.47
N GLU A 171 -37.75 34.86 24.49
CA GLU A 171 -36.36 35.19 24.14
C GLU A 171 -35.58 35.83 25.33
N ASP A 172 -36.29 36.51 26.24
CA ASP A 172 -35.74 37.08 27.48
C ASP A 172 -35.56 36.07 28.63
N ASN A 173 -35.79 34.77 28.38
CA ASN A 173 -35.72 33.68 29.37
C ASN A 173 -36.64 33.86 30.60
N ARG A 174 -37.68 34.69 30.46
CA ARG A 174 -38.74 34.89 31.47
C ARG A 174 -39.88 33.91 31.21
N GLU A 175 -40.15 33.03 32.16
CA GLU A 175 -41.33 32.16 32.12
C GLU A 175 -42.62 33.00 32.18
N THR A 176 -43.61 32.64 31.35
CA THR A 176 -44.93 33.28 31.35
C THR A 176 -45.69 32.94 32.63
N ARG A 177 -46.32 33.95 33.26
CA ARG A 177 -46.99 33.83 34.58
C ARG A 177 -48.15 32.84 34.62
N SER A 178 -48.75 32.52 33.47
CA SER A 178 -49.80 31.52 33.34
C SER A 178 -49.63 30.73 32.04
N ALA A 179 -50.06 29.47 32.03
CA ALA A 179 -50.08 28.64 30.83
C ALA A 179 -51.06 29.16 29.75
N LYS A 180 -52.08 29.93 30.15
CA LYS A 180 -52.95 30.68 29.22
C LYS A 180 -52.17 31.78 28.51
N ASP A 181 -51.33 32.52 29.24
CA ASP A 181 -50.47 33.57 28.69
C ASP A 181 -49.38 32.97 27.79
N ALA A 182 -48.86 31.79 28.16
CA ALA A 182 -47.97 30.99 27.31
C ALA A 182 -48.62 30.71 25.94
N LEU A 183 -49.81 30.11 25.94
CA LEU A 183 -50.54 29.83 24.70
C LEU A 183 -50.81 31.10 23.89
N LEU A 184 -51.17 32.22 24.54
CA LEU A 184 -51.43 33.50 23.88
C LEU A 184 -50.16 34.04 23.20
N LEU A 185 -49.04 34.01 23.92
CA LEU A 185 -47.72 34.38 23.40
C LEU A 185 -47.33 33.51 22.20
N TRP A 186 -47.55 32.20 22.24
CA TRP A 186 -47.31 31.34 21.08
C TRP A 186 -48.17 31.72 19.88
N CYS A 187 -49.47 32.02 20.09
CA CYS A 187 -50.33 32.48 19.00
C CYS A 187 -49.77 33.76 18.37
N GLN A 188 -49.45 34.76 19.20
CA GLN A 188 -48.85 36.04 18.78
C GLN A 188 -47.51 35.83 18.03
N MET A 189 -46.57 35.06 18.58
CA MET A 189 -45.28 34.76 17.95
C MET A 189 -45.42 34.02 16.61
N LYS A 190 -46.49 33.23 16.43
CA LYS A 190 -46.74 32.48 15.20
C LYS A 190 -47.47 33.30 14.14
N THR A 191 -48.37 34.21 14.53
CA THR A 191 -49.09 35.10 13.61
C THR A 191 -48.47 36.48 13.46
N ALA A 192 -47.32 36.75 14.11
CA ALA A 192 -46.56 37.98 13.90
C ALA A 192 -46.22 38.20 12.42
N GLY A 193 -46.52 39.39 11.91
CA GLY A 193 -46.30 39.77 10.51
C GLY A 193 -47.43 39.41 9.53
N TYR A 194 -48.52 38.77 9.97
CA TYR A 194 -49.70 38.59 9.13
C TYR A 194 -50.55 39.86 9.10
N PRO A 195 -51.01 40.33 7.92
CA PRO A 195 -51.88 41.50 7.84
C PRO A 195 -53.23 41.22 8.50
N GLU A 196 -53.80 42.24 9.14
CA GLU A 196 -55.08 42.23 9.87
C GLU A 196 -55.22 41.25 11.06
N VAL A 197 -54.20 40.41 11.35
CA VAL A 197 -54.21 39.45 12.46
C VAL A 197 -53.53 40.01 13.70
N ASN A 198 -54.35 40.43 14.68
CA ASN A 198 -53.88 40.90 15.99
C ASN A 198 -54.56 40.10 17.12
N ILE A 199 -53.82 39.16 17.71
CA ILE A 199 -54.33 38.26 18.75
C ILE A 199 -54.05 38.85 20.14
N GLN A 200 -55.08 39.37 20.80
CA GLN A 200 -55.01 39.98 22.14
C GLN A 200 -55.77 39.17 23.19
N ASN A 201 -56.70 38.32 22.77
CA ASN A 201 -57.54 37.51 23.64
C ASN A 201 -57.89 36.16 22.97
N PHE A 202 -58.63 35.30 23.68
CA PHE A 202 -59.23 34.08 23.13
C PHE A 202 -60.73 34.22 22.89
N THR A 203 -61.21 35.42 22.55
CA THR A 203 -62.60 35.69 22.19
C THR A 203 -62.67 36.40 20.83
N THR A 204 -62.77 37.73 20.84
CA THR A 204 -62.99 38.54 19.63
C THR A 204 -61.84 38.50 18.64
N SER A 205 -60.60 38.28 19.07
CA SER A 205 -59.42 38.13 18.19
C SER A 205 -59.47 36.94 17.23
N TRP A 206 -60.40 35.99 17.42
CA TRP A 206 -60.53 34.79 16.59
C TRP A 206 -61.79 34.78 15.72
N ARG A 207 -62.67 35.78 15.91
CA ARG A 207 -64.01 35.85 15.31
C ARG A 207 -64.01 35.87 13.78
N ASP A 208 -63.03 36.53 13.18
CA ASP A 208 -62.92 36.67 11.71
C ASP A 208 -62.26 35.47 11.02
N GLY A 209 -61.83 34.45 11.78
CA GLY A 209 -61.17 33.25 11.27
C GLY A 209 -59.76 33.45 10.70
N LEU A 210 -59.25 34.68 10.61
CA LEU A 210 -57.93 34.95 10.06
C LEU A 210 -56.82 34.38 10.95
N ALA A 211 -56.98 34.49 12.28
CA ALA A 211 -56.04 33.93 13.26
C ALA A 211 -55.83 32.40 13.11
N PHE A 212 -56.90 31.62 12.89
CA PHE A 212 -56.79 30.18 12.64
C PHE A 212 -56.08 29.86 11.33
N ASN A 213 -56.41 30.58 10.24
CA ASN A 213 -55.74 30.40 8.94
C ASN A 213 -54.25 30.79 8.99
N ALA A 214 -53.90 31.86 9.70
CA ALA A 214 -52.52 32.30 9.90
C ALA A 214 -51.69 31.26 10.67
N LEU A 215 -52.25 30.63 11.72
CA LEU A 215 -51.58 29.55 12.45
C LEU A 215 -51.31 28.33 11.57
N ILE A 216 -52.26 27.94 10.71
CA ILE A 216 -52.09 26.83 9.76
C ILE A 216 -51.01 27.20 8.73
N HIS A 217 -51.17 28.33 8.04
CA HIS A 217 -50.22 28.80 7.01
C HIS A 217 -48.78 28.95 7.56
N ARG A 218 -48.62 29.40 8.82
CA ARG A 218 -47.28 29.56 9.43
C ARG A 218 -46.49 28.25 9.54
N HIS A 219 -47.18 27.12 9.68
CA HIS A 219 -46.57 25.79 9.86
C HIS A 219 -46.65 24.93 8.60
N ARG A 220 -47.69 25.11 7.78
CA ARG A 220 -48.00 24.39 6.55
C ARG A 220 -48.55 25.38 5.50
N PRO A 221 -47.67 26.21 4.89
CA PRO A 221 -48.10 27.27 3.96
C PRO A 221 -48.74 26.71 2.68
N ASP A 222 -48.43 25.46 2.35
CA ASP A 222 -49.00 24.69 1.25
C ASP A 222 -50.50 24.35 1.41
N LEU A 223 -51.08 24.52 2.59
CA LEU A 223 -52.48 24.15 2.87
C LEU A 223 -53.48 25.31 2.85
N VAL A 224 -53.02 26.57 2.83
CA VAL A 224 -53.88 27.76 2.95
C VAL A 224 -53.29 28.91 2.14
N ASP A 225 -53.99 29.38 1.11
CA ASP A 225 -53.60 30.64 0.45
C ASP A 225 -54.11 31.84 1.27
N PHE A 226 -53.25 32.36 2.15
CA PHE A 226 -53.61 33.46 3.03
C PHE A 226 -53.93 34.76 2.27
N SER A 227 -53.37 34.96 1.06
CA SER A 227 -53.54 36.20 0.29
C SER A 227 -54.98 36.44 -0.18
N LYS A 228 -55.80 35.38 -0.23
CA LYS A 228 -57.20 35.40 -0.67
C LYS A 228 -58.20 35.61 0.47
N LEU A 229 -57.73 35.71 1.72
CA LEU A 229 -58.58 35.83 2.90
C LEU A 229 -58.78 37.29 3.29
N THR A 230 -60.03 37.66 3.56
CA THR A 230 -60.41 39.02 3.98
C THR A 230 -61.25 38.97 5.25
N LYS A 231 -61.11 39.98 6.11
CA LYS A 231 -61.85 40.07 7.38
C LYS A 231 -63.38 40.08 7.24
N SER A 232 -63.88 40.57 6.10
CA SER A 232 -65.31 40.59 5.76
C SER A 232 -65.96 39.20 5.69
N ASN A 233 -65.18 38.16 5.36
CA ASN A 233 -65.69 36.82 5.06
C ASN A 233 -65.50 35.83 6.22
N ALA A 234 -65.74 36.29 7.46
CA ALA A 234 -65.50 35.55 8.70
C ALA A 234 -65.97 34.08 8.70
N THR A 235 -67.23 33.83 8.33
CA THR A 235 -67.80 32.46 8.28
C THR A 235 -67.07 31.55 7.27
N TYR A 236 -66.67 32.09 6.12
CA TYR A 236 -65.88 31.35 5.13
C TYR A 236 -64.47 31.05 5.66
N ASN A 237 -63.79 32.04 6.23
CA ASN A 237 -62.44 31.90 6.81
C ASN A 237 -62.41 30.81 7.88
N LEU A 238 -63.38 30.83 8.81
CA LEU A 238 -63.56 29.81 9.86
C LEU A 238 -63.83 28.43 9.25
N GLN A 239 -64.78 28.33 8.32
CA GLN A 239 -65.12 27.06 7.67
C GLN A 239 -63.93 26.47 6.89
N GLN A 240 -63.14 27.31 6.22
CA GLN A 240 -61.90 26.90 5.54
C GLN A 240 -60.88 26.35 6.55
N ALA A 241 -60.54 27.13 7.59
CA ALA A 241 -59.57 26.71 8.60
C ALA A 241 -59.96 25.38 9.26
N PHE A 242 -61.23 25.21 9.60
CA PHE A 242 -61.72 24.02 10.31
C PHE A 242 -61.74 22.79 9.39
N ARG A 243 -62.13 22.94 8.11
CA ARG A 243 -62.03 21.87 7.10
C ARG A 243 -60.58 21.47 6.85
N THR A 244 -59.67 22.43 6.67
CA THR A 244 -58.24 22.15 6.46
C THR A 244 -57.63 21.45 7.67
N ALA A 245 -57.98 21.87 8.89
CA ALA A 245 -57.54 21.22 10.12
C ALA A 245 -58.03 19.76 10.23
N GLU A 246 -59.30 19.51 9.92
CA GLU A 246 -59.88 18.16 9.98
C GLU A 246 -59.33 17.24 8.88
N GLN A 247 -59.35 17.68 7.62
CA GLN A 247 -59.00 16.85 6.47
C GLN A 247 -57.49 16.68 6.26
N GLN A 248 -56.68 17.71 6.54
CA GLN A 248 -55.24 17.72 6.23
C GLN A 248 -54.35 17.57 7.47
N LEU A 249 -54.85 17.91 8.66
CA LEU A 249 -54.10 17.78 9.93
C LEU A 249 -54.69 16.69 10.86
N GLY A 250 -55.86 16.13 10.55
CA GLY A 250 -56.54 15.16 11.42
C GLY A 250 -57.03 15.74 12.75
N LEU A 251 -57.16 17.07 12.85
CA LEU A 251 -57.66 17.76 14.03
C LEU A 251 -59.19 17.78 14.03
N ALA A 252 -59.82 17.06 14.96
CA ALA A 252 -61.27 17.03 15.10
C ALA A 252 -61.88 18.43 15.17
N LYS A 253 -62.93 18.69 14.38
CA LYS A 253 -63.62 19.99 14.32
C LYS A 253 -64.40 20.30 15.61
N LEU A 254 -63.73 20.89 16.60
CA LEU A 254 -64.32 21.18 17.92
C LEU A 254 -65.32 22.33 17.89
N LEU A 255 -65.04 23.37 17.11
CA LEU A 255 -65.92 24.55 16.95
C LEU A 255 -66.66 24.48 15.61
N ASP A 256 -67.86 25.08 15.55
CA ASP A 256 -68.51 25.38 14.29
C ASP A 256 -68.45 26.90 13.99
N PRO A 257 -68.43 27.34 12.71
CA PRO A 257 -68.22 28.74 12.35
C PRO A 257 -69.22 29.73 12.97
N GLU A 258 -70.47 29.31 13.11
CA GLU A 258 -71.55 30.07 13.74
C GLU A 258 -71.31 30.32 15.24
N ASP A 259 -70.75 29.34 15.97
CA ASP A 259 -70.45 29.45 17.40
C ASP A 259 -69.27 30.42 17.68
N VAL A 260 -68.52 30.80 16.65
CA VAL A 260 -67.35 31.68 16.73
C VAL A 260 -67.62 33.06 16.14
N ASN A 261 -68.43 33.16 15.08
CA ASN A 261 -68.80 34.43 14.43
C ASN A 261 -69.96 35.17 15.15
N MET A 262 -69.98 35.14 16.48
CA MET A 262 -70.93 35.87 17.32
C MET A 262 -70.28 37.09 17.99
N GLU A 263 -71.07 37.95 18.63
CA GLU A 263 -70.56 39.18 19.26
C GLU A 263 -69.51 38.89 20.35
N THR A 264 -69.77 37.88 21.18
CA THR A 264 -68.90 37.49 22.30
C THR A 264 -68.75 35.97 22.39
N PRO A 265 -67.87 35.36 21.57
CA PRO A 265 -67.67 33.91 21.56
C PRO A 265 -67.06 33.42 22.88
N ASP A 266 -67.36 32.17 23.24
CA ASP A 266 -66.90 31.58 24.51
C ASP A 266 -65.37 31.36 24.53
N GLU A 267 -64.72 31.96 25.53
CA GLU A 267 -63.26 31.94 25.66
C GLU A 267 -62.72 30.51 25.85
N LYS A 268 -63.39 29.72 26.69
CA LYS A 268 -62.96 28.36 27.00
C LYS A 268 -63.01 27.47 25.76
N SER A 269 -64.08 27.59 24.98
CA SER A 269 -64.28 26.85 23.73
C SER A 269 -63.18 27.17 22.69
N ILE A 270 -62.85 28.45 22.49
CA ILE A 270 -61.76 28.87 21.61
C ILE A 270 -60.42 28.32 22.11
N ILE A 271 -60.09 28.50 23.40
CA ILE A 271 -58.84 27.99 23.98
C ILE A 271 -58.71 26.48 23.73
N THR A 272 -59.73 25.68 24.04
CA THR A 272 -59.72 24.23 23.87
C THR A 272 -59.34 23.80 22.44
N TYR A 273 -59.81 24.53 21.42
CA TYR A 273 -59.47 24.22 20.04
C TYR A 273 -58.08 24.73 19.64
N VAL A 274 -57.69 25.94 20.03
CA VAL A 274 -56.35 26.51 19.76
C VAL A 274 -55.24 25.64 20.40
N VAL A 275 -55.48 25.09 21.58
CA VAL A 275 -54.58 24.13 22.26
C VAL A 275 -54.39 22.85 21.44
N SER A 276 -55.41 22.40 20.72
CA SER A 276 -55.31 21.22 19.86
C SER A 276 -54.35 21.48 18.68
N PHE A 277 -54.37 22.69 18.09
CA PHE A 277 -53.36 23.10 17.10
C PHE A 277 -51.96 23.21 17.70
N TYR A 278 -51.83 23.76 18.92
CA TYR A 278 -50.54 23.86 19.60
C TYR A 278 -49.87 22.49 19.74
N HIS A 279 -50.59 21.49 20.26
CA HIS A 279 -50.03 20.15 20.48
C HIS A 279 -49.68 19.45 19.18
N TYR A 280 -50.52 19.57 18.14
CA TYR A 280 -50.23 19.01 16.83
C TYR A 280 -48.94 19.59 16.23
N PHE A 281 -48.81 20.92 16.14
CA PHE A 281 -47.64 21.55 15.54
C PHE A 281 -46.37 21.39 16.41
N SER A 282 -46.53 21.30 17.74
CA SER A 282 -45.41 21.02 18.65
C SER A 282 -44.89 19.59 18.48
N LYS A 283 -45.78 18.60 18.37
CA LYS A 283 -45.43 17.20 18.06
C LYS A 283 -44.79 17.07 16.68
N MET A 284 -45.33 17.75 15.66
CA MET A 284 -44.75 17.79 14.32
C MET A 284 -43.31 18.34 14.35
N LYS A 285 -43.06 19.45 15.08
CA LYS A 285 -41.71 20.02 15.24
C LYS A 285 -40.76 19.07 15.96
N ALA A 286 -41.22 18.38 17.01
CA ALA A 286 -40.43 17.40 17.75
C ALA A 286 -39.98 16.23 16.84
N LEU A 287 -40.93 15.61 16.13
CA LEU A 287 -40.65 14.53 15.17
C LEU A 287 -39.66 14.95 14.07
N ALA A 288 -39.77 16.19 13.57
CA ALA A 288 -38.81 16.72 12.59
C ALA A 288 -37.39 16.90 13.16
N VAL A 289 -37.26 17.24 14.44
CA VAL A 289 -35.95 17.32 15.13
C VAL A 289 -35.39 15.92 15.42
N GLU A 290 -36.23 14.98 15.83
CA GLU A 290 -35.85 13.57 16.00
C GLU A 290 -35.36 12.94 14.70
N GLY A 291 -36.11 13.13 13.59
CA GLY A 291 -35.70 12.70 12.26
C GLY A 291 -34.34 13.30 11.84
N LYS A 292 -34.10 14.59 12.10
CA LYS A 292 -32.79 15.22 11.87
C LYS A 292 -31.66 14.64 12.72
N ARG A 293 -31.94 14.21 13.96
CA ARG A 293 -30.96 13.54 14.83
C ARG A 293 -30.63 12.14 14.32
N ILE A 294 -31.63 11.37 13.87
CA ILE A 294 -31.45 10.05 13.26
C ILE A 294 -30.65 10.18 11.95
N GLY A 295 -30.98 11.15 11.10
CA GLY A 295 -30.24 11.45 9.87
C GLY A 295 -28.75 11.67 10.12
N LYS A 296 -28.38 12.54 11.06
CA LYS A 296 -26.98 12.76 11.44
C LYS A 296 -26.24 11.50 11.90
N VAL A 297 -26.94 10.59 12.61
CA VAL A 297 -26.35 9.31 13.01
C VAL A 297 -26.17 8.39 11.81
N LEU A 298 -27.15 8.37 10.88
CA LEU A 298 -27.09 7.58 9.65
C LEU A 298 -25.96 8.04 8.73
N ASP A 299 -25.81 9.35 8.52
CA ASP A 299 -24.72 9.95 7.73
C ASP A 299 -23.34 9.50 8.26
N GLN A 300 -23.15 9.49 9.59
CA GLN A 300 -21.93 8.98 10.22
C GLN A 300 -21.72 7.48 9.97
N VAL A 301 -22.78 6.66 9.92
CA VAL A 301 -22.64 5.22 9.56
C VAL A 301 -22.16 5.08 8.13
N LEU A 302 -22.79 5.80 7.20
CA LEU A 302 -22.48 5.74 5.77
C LEU A 302 -21.06 6.25 5.49
N GLU A 303 -20.61 7.30 6.17
CA GLU A 303 -19.23 7.79 6.08
C GLU A 303 -18.23 6.74 6.59
N ILE A 304 -18.48 6.13 7.74
CA ILE A 304 -17.59 5.07 8.29
C ILE A 304 -17.57 3.83 7.37
N GLY A 305 -18.72 3.45 6.81
CA GLY A 305 -18.82 2.34 5.85
C GLY A 305 -17.94 2.55 4.61
N LYS A 306 -18.02 3.73 3.99
CA LYS A 306 -17.16 4.09 2.83
C LYS A 306 -15.67 4.06 3.16
N ILE A 307 -15.28 4.45 4.38
CA ILE A 307 -13.88 4.42 4.82
C ILE A 307 -13.41 2.96 5.04
N ILE A 308 -14.30 2.08 5.53
CA ILE A 308 -14.05 0.64 5.65
C ILE A 308 -13.88 -0.01 4.28
N GLU A 309 -14.80 0.23 3.34
CA GLU A 309 -14.73 -0.29 1.96
C GLU A 309 -13.41 0.11 1.28
N ARG A 310 -13.02 1.38 1.41
CA ARG A 310 -11.74 1.89 0.88
C ARG A 310 -10.50 1.27 1.55
N TYR A 311 -10.57 0.93 2.84
CA TYR A 311 -9.48 0.22 3.52
C TYR A 311 -9.34 -1.20 2.96
N GLU A 312 -10.45 -1.91 2.79
CA GLU A 312 -10.49 -3.29 2.29
C GLU A 312 -10.00 -3.39 0.82
N GLU A 313 -10.37 -2.42 -0.02
CA GLU A 313 -9.89 -2.28 -1.40
C GLU A 313 -8.36 -2.08 -1.43
N LEU A 314 -7.86 -1.02 -0.78
CA LEU A 314 -6.43 -0.69 -0.77
C LEU A 314 -5.55 -1.78 -0.10
N ALA A 315 -6.07 -2.45 0.93
CA ALA A 315 -5.38 -3.60 1.55
C ALA A 315 -5.29 -4.78 0.58
N GLY A 316 -6.38 -5.09 -0.14
CA GLY A 316 -6.40 -6.12 -1.18
C GLY A 316 -5.43 -5.82 -2.33
N GLU A 317 -5.41 -4.58 -2.82
CA GLU A 317 -4.49 -4.15 -3.89
C GLU A 317 -3.01 -4.27 -3.46
N LEU A 318 -2.68 -3.83 -2.24
CA LEU A 318 -1.32 -3.92 -1.72
C LEU A 318 -0.85 -5.37 -1.56
N LEU A 319 -1.70 -6.24 -1.00
CA LEU A 319 -1.39 -7.68 -0.86
C LEU A 319 -1.22 -8.34 -2.23
N ALA A 320 -2.13 -8.11 -3.17
CA ALA A 320 -2.03 -8.62 -4.53
C ALA A 320 -0.83 -8.05 -5.31
N TRP A 321 -0.34 -6.84 -4.97
CA TRP A 321 0.93 -6.34 -5.49
C TRP A 321 2.11 -7.09 -4.86
N ILE A 322 2.14 -7.26 -3.54
CA ILE A 322 3.21 -8.00 -2.84
C ILE A 322 3.36 -9.42 -3.41
N GLU A 323 2.28 -10.18 -3.52
CA GLU A 323 2.32 -11.57 -4.01
C GLU A 323 2.85 -11.66 -5.45
N ARG A 324 2.40 -10.77 -6.35
CA ARG A 324 2.90 -10.70 -7.73
C ARG A 324 4.38 -10.32 -7.78
N THR A 325 4.79 -9.33 -7.01
CA THR A 325 6.19 -8.87 -6.95
C THR A 325 7.10 -9.98 -6.42
N VAL A 326 6.71 -10.69 -5.35
CA VAL A 326 7.42 -11.89 -4.86
C VAL A 326 7.56 -12.92 -5.97
N GLY A 327 6.48 -13.26 -6.68
CA GLY A 327 6.52 -14.20 -7.80
C GLY A 327 7.47 -13.78 -8.94
N LEU A 328 7.58 -12.47 -9.22
CA LEU A 328 8.49 -11.93 -10.22
C LEU A 328 9.96 -11.94 -9.77
N ILE A 329 10.26 -11.51 -8.54
CA ILE A 329 11.65 -11.40 -8.05
C ILE A 329 12.24 -12.76 -7.66
N SER A 330 11.43 -13.72 -7.20
CA SER A 330 11.87 -15.09 -6.91
C SER A 330 12.21 -15.92 -8.15
N ASN A 331 11.97 -15.42 -9.37
CA ASN A 331 12.31 -16.09 -10.62
C ASN A 331 13.83 -16.10 -10.87
N GLN A 332 14.51 -17.20 -10.53
CA GLN A 332 15.98 -17.36 -10.64
C GLN A 332 16.53 -17.53 -12.07
N LYS A 333 15.80 -17.11 -13.12
CA LYS A 333 16.33 -17.08 -14.49
C LYS A 333 17.27 -15.89 -14.70
N PHE A 334 18.55 -16.18 -14.89
CA PHE A 334 19.57 -15.20 -15.22
C PHE A 334 19.86 -15.13 -16.72
N ALA A 335 20.27 -13.96 -17.20
CA ALA A 335 20.82 -13.83 -18.53
C ALA A 335 22.22 -14.46 -18.56
N ASN A 336 22.52 -15.28 -19.57
CA ASN A 336 23.87 -15.83 -19.73
C ASN A 336 24.79 -14.84 -20.45
N SER A 337 25.03 -13.68 -19.85
CA SER A 337 26.03 -12.69 -20.29
C SER A 337 26.22 -11.63 -19.21
N LEU A 338 27.44 -11.07 -19.11
CA LEU A 338 27.74 -10.00 -18.16
C LEU A 338 26.81 -8.79 -18.31
N SER A 339 26.59 -8.33 -19.54
CA SER A 339 25.70 -7.21 -19.84
C SER A 339 24.23 -7.49 -19.52
N GLY A 340 23.76 -8.72 -19.75
CA GLY A 340 22.40 -9.12 -19.40
C GLY A 340 22.15 -9.14 -17.89
N VAL A 341 23.10 -9.65 -17.10
CA VAL A 341 22.99 -9.65 -15.63
C VAL A 341 23.08 -8.23 -15.06
N GLN A 342 23.92 -7.36 -15.64
CA GLN A 342 23.96 -5.94 -15.29
C GLN A 342 22.62 -5.24 -15.53
N GLN A 343 21.94 -5.52 -16.65
CA GLN A 343 20.58 -5.01 -16.91
C GLN A 343 19.55 -5.54 -15.91
N GLN A 344 19.61 -6.83 -15.54
CA GLN A 344 18.73 -7.41 -14.52
C GLN A 344 18.96 -6.77 -13.14
N LEU A 345 20.21 -6.47 -12.77
CA LEU A 345 20.55 -5.76 -11.54
C LEU A 345 20.10 -4.29 -11.57
N GLN A 346 20.20 -3.61 -12.72
CA GLN A 346 19.69 -2.24 -12.88
C GLN A 346 18.16 -2.19 -12.73
N ALA A 347 17.43 -3.14 -13.34
CA ALA A 347 15.98 -3.25 -13.20
C ALA A 347 15.57 -3.53 -11.74
N PHE A 348 16.27 -4.44 -11.05
CA PHE A 348 16.06 -4.68 -9.61
C PHE A 348 16.34 -3.44 -8.76
N THR A 349 17.39 -2.68 -9.09
CA THR A 349 17.72 -1.41 -8.41
C THR A 349 16.63 -0.35 -8.64
N ALA A 350 16.07 -0.26 -9.84
CA ALA A 350 14.97 0.65 -10.15
C ALA A 350 13.70 0.30 -9.35
N TYR A 351 13.35 -0.99 -9.27
CA TYR A 351 12.28 -1.49 -8.40
C TYR A 351 12.48 -1.05 -6.93
N CYS A 352 13.66 -1.29 -6.36
CA CYS A 352 13.97 -0.96 -4.97
C CYS A 352 13.96 0.55 -4.67
N THR A 353 14.29 1.39 -5.65
CA THR A 353 14.46 2.85 -5.45
C THR A 353 13.26 3.69 -5.89
N LEU A 354 12.41 3.20 -6.79
CA LEU A 354 11.27 3.93 -7.35
C LEU A 354 9.92 3.34 -6.93
N GLU A 355 9.74 2.02 -7.10
CA GLU A 355 8.44 1.37 -6.88
C GLU A 355 8.19 1.03 -5.40
N LYS A 356 9.16 0.35 -4.77
CA LYS A 356 9.04 -0.10 -3.36
C LYS A 356 8.74 1.03 -2.36
N PRO A 357 9.37 2.22 -2.43
CA PRO A 357 9.13 3.28 -1.44
C PRO A 357 7.68 3.79 -1.44
N VAL A 358 7.03 3.86 -2.61
CA VAL A 358 5.62 4.27 -2.72
C VAL A 358 4.72 3.23 -2.05
N LYS A 359 4.99 1.93 -2.26
CA LYS A 359 4.23 0.84 -1.62
C LYS A 359 4.47 0.74 -0.12
N PHE A 360 5.65 1.11 0.37
CA PHE A 360 5.89 1.25 1.81
C PHE A 360 5.07 2.41 2.42
N GLN A 361 4.91 3.53 1.70
CA GLN A 361 4.04 4.62 2.15
C GLN A 361 2.56 4.22 2.13
N GLU A 362 2.09 3.48 1.12
CA GLU A 362 0.72 2.91 1.08
C GLU A 362 0.44 2.00 2.29
N LYS A 363 1.39 1.12 2.65
CA LYS A 363 1.33 0.30 3.87
C LYS A 363 1.12 1.16 5.12
N GLY A 364 1.92 2.21 5.31
CA GLY A 364 1.76 3.13 6.44
C GLY A 364 0.43 3.88 6.43
N ASN A 365 -0.06 4.26 5.25
CA ASN A 365 -1.37 4.91 5.09
C ASN A 365 -2.52 3.98 5.52
N LEU A 366 -2.42 2.67 5.28
CA LEU A 366 -3.42 1.69 5.74
C LEU A 366 -3.47 1.57 7.27
N GLU A 367 -2.32 1.62 7.96
CA GLU A 367 -2.27 1.64 9.43
C GLU A 367 -2.97 2.88 10.00
N VAL A 368 -2.72 4.06 9.42
CA VAL A 368 -3.38 5.32 9.78
C VAL A 368 -4.90 5.27 9.49
N LEU A 369 -5.28 4.68 8.35
CA LEU A 369 -6.69 4.53 7.95
C LEU A 369 -7.45 3.62 8.92
N LEU A 370 -6.89 2.47 9.29
CA LEU A 370 -7.48 1.58 10.29
C LEU A 370 -7.59 2.24 11.66
N PHE A 371 -6.56 2.97 12.10
CA PHE A 371 -6.61 3.75 13.34
C PHE A 371 -7.74 4.80 13.31
N SER A 372 -7.92 5.48 12.17
CA SER A 372 -9.00 6.45 11.96
C SER A 372 -10.39 5.80 12.05
N ILE A 373 -10.61 4.66 11.38
CA ILE A 373 -11.85 3.86 11.47
C ILE A 373 -12.13 3.48 12.93
N GLN A 374 -11.15 2.90 13.62
CA GLN A 374 -11.28 2.47 15.02
C GLN A 374 -11.46 3.65 15.99
N SER A 375 -10.92 4.82 15.67
CA SER A 375 -11.13 6.05 16.45
C SER A 375 -12.57 6.58 16.30
N LYS A 376 -13.07 6.68 15.05
CA LYS A 376 -14.45 7.08 14.76
C LYS A 376 -15.47 6.13 15.41
N LEU A 377 -15.27 4.82 15.31
CA LEU A 377 -16.14 3.82 15.94
C LEU A 377 -16.15 3.90 17.47
N ARG A 378 -15.00 4.17 18.11
CA ARG A 378 -14.93 4.42 19.55
C ARG A 378 -15.68 5.68 19.96
N ALA A 379 -15.49 6.79 19.23
CA ALA A 379 -16.23 8.03 19.48
C ALA A 379 -17.76 7.85 19.34
N SER A 380 -18.20 6.94 18.47
CA SER A 380 -19.61 6.58 18.29
C SER A 380 -20.12 5.48 19.24
N ASN A 381 -19.31 4.98 20.20
CA ASN A 381 -19.62 3.83 21.06
C ASN A 381 -20.10 2.58 20.30
N ARG A 382 -19.50 2.29 19.14
CA ARG A 382 -19.81 1.11 18.32
C ARG A 382 -18.74 0.03 18.44
N LYS A 383 -19.10 -1.20 18.08
CA LYS A 383 -18.17 -2.34 18.00
C LYS A 383 -16.98 -1.94 17.12
N LEU A 384 -15.77 -2.25 17.58
CA LEU A 384 -14.53 -1.98 16.83
C LEU A 384 -14.54 -2.75 15.51
N TYR A 385 -14.08 -2.09 14.45
CA TYR A 385 -13.84 -2.74 13.18
C TYR A 385 -12.63 -3.67 13.27
N VAL A 386 -12.79 -4.86 12.72
CA VAL A 386 -11.76 -5.86 12.50
C VAL A 386 -11.75 -6.13 10.99
N PRO A 387 -10.59 -6.00 10.30
CA PRO A 387 -10.44 -6.34 8.89
C PRO A 387 -10.90 -7.76 8.54
N SER A 388 -11.16 -8.01 7.26
CA SER A 388 -11.43 -9.39 6.81
C SER A 388 -10.21 -10.30 7.02
N GLU A 389 -10.42 -11.62 7.05
CA GLU A 389 -9.33 -12.58 7.16
C GLU A 389 -8.30 -12.38 6.03
N GLY A 390 -7.01 -12.43 6.38
CA GLY A 390 -5.90 -12.17 5.46
C GLY A 390 -5.63 -10.70 5.13
N ARG A 391 -6.49 -9.75 5.54
CA ARG A 391 -6.32 -8.31 5.29
C ARG A 391 -5.96 -7.50 6.54
N SER A 392 -5.63 -8.16 7.65
CA SER A 392 -5.22 -7.45 8.86
C SER A 392 -3.85 -6.79 8.68
N ILE A 393 -3.56 -5.78 9.50
CA ILE A 393 -2.21 -5.17 9.57
C ILE A 393 -1.13 -6.23 9.90
N SER A 394 -1.48 -7.29 10.62
CA SER A 394 -0.55 -8.41 10.88
C SER A 394 -0.23 -9.19 9.60
N ASP A 395 -1.23 -9.43 8.76
CA ASP A 395 -1.07 -10.16 7.49
C ASP A 395 -0.29 -9.33 6.47
N ILE A 396 -0.59 -8.03 6.37
CA ILE A 396 0.16 -7.09 5.54
C ILE A 396 1.63 -7.01 5.99
N ASN A 397 1.89 -6.97 7.31
CA ASN A 397 3.28 -7.01 7.82
C ASN A 397 3.97 -8.35 7.50
N LYS A 398 3.28 -9.49 7.64
CA LYS A 398 3.82 -10.81 7.30
C LYS A 398 4.15 -10.95 5.81
N ALA A 399 3.26 -10.49 4.93
CA ALA A 399 3.48 -10.46 3.48
C ALA A 399 4.66 -9.53 3.12
N TRP A 400 4.76 -8.37 3.79
CA TRP A 400 5.88 -7.45 3.61
C TRP A 400 7.24 -8.07 4.03
N THR A 401 7.29 -8.83 5.13
CA THR A 401 8.50 -9.56 5.51
C THR A 401 8.86 -10.68 4.53
N GLN A 402 7.87 -11.33 3.89
CA GLN A 402 8.12 -12.29 2.80
C GLN A 402 8.71 -11.61 1.56
N LEU A 403 8.24 -10.40 1.22
CA LEU A 403 8.82 -9.58 0.16
C LEU A 403 10.27 -9.22 0.45
N GLU A 404 10.58 -8.70 1.65
CA GLU A 404 11.95 -8.34 2.05
C GLU A 404 12.90 -9.55 2.05
N LYS A 405 12.40 -10.75 2.40
CA LYS A 405 13.17 -11.99 2.28
C LYS A 405 13.46 -12.33 0.81
N ALA A 406 12.44 -12.32 -0.05
CA ALA A 406 12.58 -12.66 -1.47
C ALA A 406 13.47 -11.64 -2.22
N GLU A 407 13.43 -10.37 -1.84
CA GLU A 407 14.35 -9.34 -2.31
C GLU A 407 15.80 -9.64 -1.94
N HIS A 408 16.08 -9.97 -0.68
CA HIS A 408 17.44 -10.27 -0.24
C HIS A 408 18.01 -11.52 -0.94
N GLU A 409 17.21 -12.58 -1.08
CA GLU A 409 17.58 -13.77 -1.84
C GLU A 409 17.85 -13.46 -3.33
N ARG A 410 17.01 -12.60 -3.95
CA ARG A 410 17.21 -12.16 -5.34
C ARG A 410 18.47 -11.31 -5.51
N GLU A 411 18.72 -10.39 -4.59
CA GLU A 411 19.87 -9.49 -4.60
C GLU A 411 21.18 -10.27 -4.46
N ALA A 412 21.23 -11.22 -3.52
CA ALA A 412 22.37 -12.11 -3.31
C ALA A 412 22.63 -12.98 -4.56
N ALA A 413 21.59 -13.57 -5.15
CA ALA A 413 21.73 -14.41 -6.33
C ALA A 413 22.16 -13.62 -7.59
N LEU A 414 21.63 -12.41 -7.79
CA LEU A 414 22.08 -11.51 -8.88
C LEU A 414 23.56 -11.13 -8.74
N ARG A 415 24.05 -10.86 -7.52
CA ARG A 415 25.48 -10.57 -7.31
C ARG A 415 26.36 -11.81 -7.48
N GLY A 416 25.91 -12.98 -7.02
CA GLY A 416 26.62 -14.24 -7.23
C GLY A 416 26.81 -14.55 -8.71
N GLU A 417 25.75 -14.42 -9.51
CA GLU A 417 25.81 -14.62 -10.95
C GLU A 417 26.62 -13.53 -11.66
N LEU A 418 26.56 -12.27 -11.23
CA LEU A 418 27.39 -11.20 -11.79
C LEU A 418 28.89 -11.52 -11.65
N ILE A 419 29.32 -11.93 -10.45
CA ILE A 419 30.71 -12.33 -10.17
C ILE A 419 31.09 -13.56 -11.02
N ARG A 420 30.16 -14.51 -11.22
CA ARG A 420 30.39 -15.68 -12.07
C ARG A 420 30.62 -15.28 -13.53
N GLN A 421 29.79 -14.39 -14.09
CA GLN A 421 29.95 -13.87 -15.45
C GLN A 421 31.25 -13.07 -15.61
N GLU A 422 31.62 -12.22 -14.64
CA GLU A 422 32.90 -11.49 -14.66
C GLU A 422 34.11 -12.42 -14.66
N LYS A 423 34.06 -13.51 -13.86
CA LYS A 423 35.09 -14.56 -13.86
C LYS A 423 35.19 -15.27 -15.22
N LEU A 424 34.06 -15.51 -15.89
CA LEU A 424 34.04 -16.15 -17.21
C LEU A 424 34.60 -15.24 -18.31
N GLU A 425 34.24 -13.96 -18.32
CA GLU A 425 34.83 -12.99 -19.27
C GLU A 425 36.35 -12.88 -19.09
N LEU A 426 36.85 -12.89 -17.84
CA LEU A 426 38.28 -12.90 -17.56
C LEU A 426 38.97 -14.20 -18.03
N LEU A 427 38.30 -15.35 -17.88
CA LEU A 427 38.79 -16.64 -18.40
C LEU A 427 38.79 -16.67 -19.94
N ALA A 428 37.79 -16.09 -20.60
CA ALA A 428 37.72 -15.96 -22.05
C ALA A 428 38.84 -15.06 -22.59
N GLN A 429 39.08 -13.89 -21.98
CA GLN A 429 40.21 -13.03 -22.31
C GLN A 429 41.57 -13.75 -22.14
N ARG A 430 41.71 -14.56 -21.08
CA ARG A 430 42.92 -15.38 -20.86
C ARG A 430 43.07 -16.48 -21.91
N PHE A 431 41.97 -17.09 -22.34
CA PHE A 431 41.98 -18.05 -23.46
C PHE A 431 42.41 -17.35 -24.75
N ASP A 432 41.77 -16.25 -25.14
CA ASP A 432 42.02 -15.53 -26.38
C ASP A 432 43.48 -15.08 -26.49
N HIS A 433 44.02 -14.45 -25.43
CA HIS A 433 45.43 -14.05 -25.37
C HIS A 433 46.38 -15.26 -25.47
N LYS A 434 46.08 -16.36 -24.77
CA LYS A 434 46.93 -17.56 -24.90
C LYS A 434 46.85 -18.13 -26.31
N ALA A 435 45.67 -18.34 -26.86
CA ALA A 435 45.43 -18.97 -28.16
C ALA A 435 46.18 -18.24 -29.28
N ALA A 436 46.04 -16.91 -29.37
CA ALA A 436 46.74 -16.08 -30.35
C ALA A 436 48.28 -16.24 -30.29
N MET A 437 48.85 -16.33 -29.09
CA MET A 437 50.29 -16.59 -28.91
C MET A 437 50.69 -17.99 -29.40
N ARG A 438 49.82 -19.00 -29.29
CA ARG A 438 50.11 -20.37 -29.80
C ARG A 438 49.99 -20.40 -31.31
N GLU A 439 48.93 -19.82 -31.88
CA GLU A 439 48.73 -19.73 -33.34
C GLU A 439 49.91 -19.04 -34.04
N SER A 440 50.45 -17.96 -33.46
CA SER A 440 51.65 -17.29 -33.97
C SER A 440 52.90 -18.19 -33.94
N TRP A 441 53.18 -18.85 -32.80
CA TRP A 441 54.34 -19.73 -32.65
C TRP A 441 54.25 -20.99 -33.54
N LEU A 442 53.04 -21.55 -33.68
CA LEU A 442 52.76 -22.69 -34.56
C LEU A 442 53.03 -22.33 -36.02
N SER A 443 52.54 -21.19 -36.50
CA SER A 443 52.77 -20.72 -37.87
C SER A 443 54.26 -20.50 -38.19
N GLU A 444 55.01 -19.92 -37.24
CA GLU A 444 56.45 -19.72 -37.40
C GLU A 444 57.24 -21.04 -37.45
N ASN A 445 56.94 -21.97 -36.54
CA ASN A 445 57.64 -23.25 -36.49
C ASN A 445 57.28 -24.18 -37.66
N GLN A 446 56.03 -24.15 -38.14
CA GLN A 446 55.63 -24.87 -39.37
C GLN A 446 56.49 -24.43 -40.57
N ARG A 447 56.74 -23.11 -40.71
CA ARG A 447 57.61 -22.55 -41.75
C ARG A 447 59.09 -22.90 -41.55
N LEU A 448 59.55 -23.10 -40.31
CA LEU A 448 60.92 -23.55 -40.00
C LEU A 448 61.12 -25.02 -40.40
N VAL A 449 60.18 -25.90 -40.05
CA VAL A 449 60.28 -27.34 -40.33
C VAL A 449 59.83 -27.74 -41.74
N SER A 450 59.29 -26.81 -42.54
CA SER A 450 59.04 -27.06 -43.96
C SER A 450 60.30 -26.93 -44.84
N GLN A 451 61.47 -26.60 -44.26
CA GLN A 451 62.72 -26.39 -45.00
C GLN A 451 63.70 -27.57 -44.87
N ASP A 452 64.06 -28.14 -46.02
CA ASP A 452 64.98 -29.28 -46.13
C ASP A 452 66.43 -28.85 -46.39
N ASN A 453 66.92 -27.93 -45.53
CA ASN A 453 68.28 -27.40 -45.57
C ASN A 453 69.29 -28.41 -45.00
N PHE A 454 69.48 -29.55 -45.69
CA PHE A 454 70.25 -30.69 -45.16
C PHE A 454 71.76 -30.64 -45.47
N GLY A 455 72.15 -30.06 -46.60
CA GLY A 455 73.54 -30.07 -47.09
C GLY A 455 73.76 -31.08 -48.22
N TYR A 456 75.00 -31.18 -48.70
CA TYR A 456 75.37 -32.03 -49.85
C TYR A 456 76.45 -33.07 -49.53
N ASP A 457 77.01 -33.01 -48.33
CA ASP A 457 78.12 -33.81 -47.81
C ASP A 457 77.78 -34.36 -46.41
N LEU A 458 78.37 -35.50 -46.04
CA LEU A 458 78.06 -36.18 -44.78
C LEU A 458 78.17 -35.28 -43.52
N PRO A 459 79.24 -34.47 -43.32
CA PRO A 459 79.35 -33.61 -42.14
C PRO A 459 78.23 -32.57 -42.01
N ALA A 460 77.79 -31.98 -43.13
CA ALA A 460 76.67 -31.03 -43.12
C ALA A 460 75.34 -31.71 -42.75
N VAL A 461 75.11 -32.93 -43.26
CA VAL A 461 73.88 -33.69 -42.98
C VAL A 461 73.84 -34.21 -41.54
N GLU A 462 74.97 -34.62 -40.98
CA GLU A 462 75.10 -34.94 -39.54
C GLU A 462 74.87 -33.71 -38.65
N ALA A 463 75.37 -32.54 -39.05
CA ALA A 463 75.09 -31.28 -38.35
C ALA A 463 73.61 -30.87 -38.48
N ALA A 464 72.99 -31.09 -39.64
CA ALA A 464 71.56 -30.86 -39.86
C ALA A 464 70.69 -31.80 -39.00
N MET A 465 71.11 -33.06 -38.81
CA MET A 465 70.45 -34.03 -37.93
C MET A 465 70.47 -33.57 -36.46
N LYS A 466 71.65 -33.23 -35.93
CA LYS A 466 71.77 -32.67 -34.56
C LYS A 466 70.94 -31.39 -34.38
N LYS A 467 70.85 -30.54 -35.41
CA LYS A 467 69.98 -29.36 -35.39
C LYS A 467 68.50 -29.71 -35.45
N HIS A 468 68.11 -30.80 -36.11
CA HIS A 468 66.74 -31.30 -36.10
C HIS A 468 66.35 -31.82 -34.72
N GLU A 469 67.19 -32.65 -34.08
CA GLU A 469 66.96 -33.18 -32.73
C GLU A 469 66.74 -32.06 -31.71
N ALA A 470 67.52 -30.97 -31.79
CA ALA A 470 67.33 -29.78 -30.95
C ALA A 470 65.98 -29.08 -31.19
N ILE A 471 65.52 -29.00 -32.45
CA ILE A 471 64.20 -28.42 -32.80
C ILE A 471 63.06 -29.34 -32.34
N GLU A 472 63.20 -30.65 -32.47
CA GLU A 472 62.23 -31.65 -32.03
C GLU A 472 62.05 -31.60 -30.49
N ALA A 473 63.14 -31.46 -29.75
CA ALA A 473 63.11 -31.27 -28.29
C ALA A 473 62.45 -29.94 -27.87
N ASP A 474 62.77 -28.82 -28.53
CA ASP A 474 62.12 -27.52 -28.25
C ASP A 474 60.62 -27.58 -28.55
N ILE A 475 60.23 -28.09 -29.73
CA ILE A 475 58.81 -28.23 -30.11
C ILE A 475 58.06 -29.11 -29.11
N SER A 476 58.63 -30.25 -28.70
CA SER A 476 58.00 -31.17 -27.73
C SER A 476 57.69 -30.47 -26.40
N SER A 477 58.55 -29.55 -25.95
CA SER A 477 58.32 -28.78 -24.71
C SER A 477 57.10 -27.84 -24.75
N TYR A 478 56.55 -27.55 -25.95
CA TYR A 478 55.35 -26.72 -26.11
C TYR A 478 54.05 -27.50 -25.97
N GLU A 479 54.06 -28.84 -25.87
CA GLU A 479 52.84 -29.64 -25.73
C GLU A 479 51.98 -29.21 -24.53
N GLU A 480 52.60 -29.05 -23.35
CA GLU A 480 51.91 -28.53 -22.15
C GLU A 480 51.30 -27.13 -22.38
N ARG A 481 51.94 -26.30 -23.21
CA ARG A 481 51.47 -24.95 -23.54
C ARG A 481 50.29 -24.94 -24.51
N ILE A 482 50.13 -25.99 -25.33
CA ILE A 482 48.93 -26.26 -26.14
C ILE A 482 47.83 -26.83 -25.23
N GLN A 483 48.14 -27.80 -24.39
CA GLN A 483 47.18 -28.42 -23.47
C GLN A 483 46.55 -27.39 -22.51
N ALA A 484 47.34 -26.43 -22.00
CA ALA A 484 46.85 -25.33 -21.18
C ALA A 484 45.93 -24.29 -21.91
N VAL A 485 45.71 -24.45 -23.22
CA VAL A 485 44.66 -23.75 -24.01
C VAL A 485 43.41 -24.63 -24.10
N VAL A 486 43.58 -25.94 -24.31
CA VAL A 486 42.50 -26.94 -24.31
C VAL A 486 41.75 -26.94 -22.98
N GLU A 487 42.46 -26.94 -21.86
CA GLU A 487 41.89 -26.90 -20.50
C GLU A 487 41.06 -25.64 -20.25
N LEU A 488 41.54 -24.47 -20.71
CA LEU A 488 40.78 -23.22 -20.58
C LEU A 488 39.49 -23.25 -21.42
N ALA A 489 39.53 -23.80 -22.63
CA ALA A 489 38.34 -23.98 -23.45
C ALA A 489 37.34 -24.97 -22.82
N GLN A 490 37.83 -26.05 -22.22
CA GLN A 490 36.99 -27.02 -21.51
C GLN A 490 36.35 -26.40 -20.25
N ALA A 491 37.10 -25.62 -19.47
CA ALA A 491 36.57 -24.91 -18.29
C ALA A 491 35.46 -23.91 -18.67
N LEU A 492 35.67 -23.12 -19.74
CA LEU A 492 34.65 -22.19 -20.26
C LEU A 492 33.39 -22.90 -20.76
N ALA A 493 33.54 -24.07 -21.41
CA ALA A 493 32.41 -24.87 -21.86
C ALA A 493 31.65 -25.53 -20.69
N GLY A 494 32.36 -26.06 -19.68
CA GLY A 494 31.76 -26.68 -18.50
C GLY A 494 30.96 -25.71 -17.62
N GLU A 495 31.41 -24.45 -17.53
CA GLU A 495 30.70 -23.37 -16.84
C GLU A 495 29.61 -22.68 -17.72
N GLY A 496 29.39 -23.18 -18.94
CA GLY A 496 28.32 -22.72 -19.82
C GLY A 496 28.51 -21.31 -20.39
N TYR A 497 29.74 -20.87 -20.66
CA TYR A 497 30.01 -19.55 -21.26
C TYR A 497 29.24 -19.34 -22.58
N TYR A 498 28.69 -18.14 -22.77
CA TYR A 498 27.74 -17.86 -23.87
C TYR A 498 28.33 -18.07 -25.27
N ASP A 499 29.63 -17.78 -25.44
CA ASP A 499 30.36 -17.95 -26.70
C ASP A 499 31.31 -19.17 -26.68
N ALA A 500 30.96 -20.21 -25.90
CA ALA A 500 31.73 -21.46 -25.84
C ALA A 500 31.90 -22.13 -27.23
N ARG A 501 31.05 -21.82 -28.21
CA ARG A 501 31.17 -22.30 -29.60
C ARG A 501 32.39 -21.70 -30.32
N ARG A 502 32.63 -20.38 -30.21
CA ARG A 502 33.84 -19.75 -30.78
C ARG A 502 35.09 -20.28 -30.11
N ILE A 503 35.08 -20.34 -28.77
CA ILE A 503 36.19 -20.87 -27.96
C ILE A 503 36.54 -22.30 -28.38
N GLY A 504 35.54 -23.18 -28.57
CA GLY A 504 35.72 -24.54 -29.08
C GLY A 504 36.31 -24.57 -30.50
N ALA A 505 35.77 -23.77 -31.43
CA ALA A 505 36.27 -23.72 -32.81
C ALA A 505 37.73 -23.23 -32.89
N GLN A 506 38.13 -22.28 -32.06
CA GLN A 506 39.50 -21.78 -32.00
C GLN A 506 40.45 -22.80 -31.34
N ARG A 507 40.03 -23.46 -30.25
CA ARG A 507 40.76 -24.61 -29.67
C ARG A 507 41.05 -25.67 -30.74
N ASP A 508 40.04 -26.02 -31.54
CA ASP A 508 40.18 -27.04 -32.59
C ASP A 508 41.09 -26.57 -33.73
N SER A 509 41.19 -25.26 -33.96
CA SER A 509 42.17 -24.68 -34.89
C SER A 509 43.61 -24.86 -34.39
N VAL A 510 43.86 -24.52 -33.13
CA VAL A 510 45.17 -24.70 -32.48
C VAL A 510 45.59 -26.18 -32.48
N LEU A 511 44.67 -27.10 -32.16
CA LEU A 511 44.94 -28.53 -32.17
C LEU A 511 45.26 -29.07 -33.58
N ARG A 512 44.55 -28.61 -34.63
CA ARG A 512 44.87 -28.97 -36.02
C ARG A 512 46.25 -28.45 -36.44
N GLN A 513 46.60 -27.22 -36.06
CA GLN A 513 47.92 -26.64 -36.34
C GLN A 513 49.05 -27.36 -35.58
N TRP A 514 48.81 -27.78 -34.34
CA TRP A 514 49.76 -28.61 -33.58
C TRP A 514 49.98 -29.98 -34.25
N GLY A 515 48.91 -30.69 -34.61
CA GLY A 515 49.01 -31.97 -35.32
C GLY A 515 49.68 -31.87 -36.70
N LEU A 516 49.51 -30.74 -37.40
CA LEU A 516 50.25 -30.45 -38.63
C LEU A 516 51.76 -30.25 -38.35
N LEU A 517 52.11 -29.50 -37.30
CA LEU A 517 53.51 -29.25 -36.94
C LEU A 517 54.24 -30.55 -36.57
N THR A 518 53.65 -31.37 -35.69
CA THR A 518 54.27 -32.65 -35.29
C THR A 518 54.39 -33.61 -36.47
N GLY A 519 53.39 -33.68 -37.35
CA GLY A 519 53.48 -34.42 -38.60
C GLY A 519 54.61 -33.94 -39.53
N LEU A 520 54.82 -32.63 -39.64
CA LEU A 520 55.93 -32.05 -40.42
C LEU A 520 57.30 -32.34 -39.80
N VAL A 521 57.42 -32.31 -38.46
CA VAL A 521 58.66 -32.69 -37.74
C VAL A 521 59.04 -34.14 -38.07
N VAL A 522 58.12 -35.08 -37.86
CA VAL A 522 58.33 -36.52 -38.16
C VAL A 522 58.66 -36.74 -39.64
N ALA A 523 57.94 -36.06 -40.56
CA ALA A 523 58.21 -36.18 -41.99
C ALA A 523 59.59 -35.63 -42.37
N ARG A 524 60.03 -34.50 -41.78
CA ARG A 524 61.37 -33.93 -42.00
C ARG A 524 62.46 -34.84 -41.44
N ARG A 525 62.23 -35.45 -40.27
CA ARG A 525 63.14 -36.43 -39.67
C ARG A 525 63.37 -37.62 -40.60
N GLY A 526 62.31 -38.25 -41.10
CA GLY A 526 62.42 -39.38 -42.03
C GLY A 526 63.15 -39.03 -43.34
N ARG A 527 62.92 -37.84 -43.91
CA ARG A 527 63.68 -37.36 -45.09
C ARG A 527 65.17 -37.14 -44.78
N LEU A 528 65.49 -36.64 -43.58
CA LEU A 528 66.86 -36.37 -43.14
C LEU A 528 67.63 -37.66 -42.83
N GLU A 529 66.99 -38.64 -42.18
CA GLU A 529 67.55 -39.97 -41.94
C GLU A 529 67.85 -40.71 -43.27
N GLN A 530 66.97 -40.61 -44.26
CA GLN A 530 67.22 -41.14 -45.61
C GLN A 530 68.40 -40.45 -46.31
N ASN A 531 68.51 -39.13 -46.19
CA ASN A 531 69.62 -38.36 -46.77
C ASN A 531 70.96 -38.70 -46.08
N LEU A 532 70.95 -38.84 -44.74
CA LEU A 532 72.11 -39.27 -43.95
C LEU A 532 72.57 -40.68 -44.34
N ALA A 533 71.65 -41.61 -44.54
CA ALA A 533 71.96 -42.96 -45.00
C ALA A 533 72.59 -42.96 -46.41
N LEU A 534 72.07 -42.13 -47.33
CA LEU A 534 72.63 -41.97 -48.68
C LEU A 534 74.06 -41.39 -48.63
N GLN A 535 74.32 -40.37 -47.81
CA GLN A 535 75.65 -39.78 -47.67
C GLN A 535 76.67 -40.76 -47.07
N LYS A 536 76.25 -41.63 -46.14
CA LYS A 536 77.11 -42.71 -45.61
C LYS A 536 77.46 -43.73 -46.69
N VAL A 537 76.49 -44.11 -47.55
CA VAL A 537 76.77 -44.97 -48.71
C VAL A 537 77.75 -44.30 -49.67
N PHE A 538 77.61 -42.99 -49.96
CA PHE A 538 78.59 -42.29 -50.81
C PHE A 538 80.00 -42.23 -50.17
N GLN A 539 80.12 -42.01 -48.87
CA GLN A 539 81.42 -42.03 -48.20
C GLN A 539 82.08 -43.42 -48.28
N GLU A 540 81.32 -44.48 -48.02
CA GLU A 540 81.80 -45.87 -48.15
C GLU A 540 82.16 -46.20 -49.61
N MET A 541 81.44 -45.67 -50.60
CA MET A 541 81.79 -45.80 -52.03
C MET A 541 83.11 -45.10 -52.38
N VAL A 542 83.32 -43.87 -51.93
CA VAL A 542 84.60 -43.17 -52.15
C VAL A 542 85.75 -43.94 -51.50
N TYR A 543 85.61 -44.31 -50.22
CA TYR A 543 86.60 -45.12 -49.51
C TYR A 543 86.92 -46.44 -50.23
N MET A 544 85.90 -47.13 -50.73
CA MET A 544 86.06 -48.42 -51.42
C MET A 544 86.72 -48.25 -52.79
N ILE A 545 86.44 -47.17 -53.52
CA ILE A 545 87.11 -46.81 -54.78
C ILE A 545 88.59 -46.49 -54.52
N ASP A 546 88.88 -45.60 -53.57
CA ASP A 546 90.25 -45.21 -53.20
C ASP A 546 91.09 -46.45 -52.81
N TRP A 547 90.51 -47.36 -52.01
CA TRP A 547 91.15 -48.62 -51.64
C TRP A 547 91.36 -49.56 -52.84
N MET A 548 90.39 -49.65 -53.77
CA MET A 548 90.54 -50.46 -54.98
C MET A 548 91.63 -49.91 -55.89
N GLU A 549 91.76 -48.58 -56.02
CA GLU A 549 92.84 -47.93 -56.76
C GLU A 549 94.20 -48.20 -56.10
N GLU A 550 94.31 -48.12 -54.78
CA GLU A 550 95.54 -48.47 -54.04
C GLU A 550 95.95 -49.93 -54.27
N MET A 551 95.00 -50.88 -54.19
CA MET A 551 95.29 -52.30 -54.46
C MET A 551 95.63 -52.54 -55.93
N GLN A 552 94.97 -51.85 -56.86
CA GLN A 552 95.27 -51.94 -58.30
C GLN A 552 96.71 -51.49 -58.60
N VAL A 553 97.20 -50.41 -57.97
CA VAL A 553 98.60 -49.98 -58.13
C VAL A 553 99.58 -51.07 -57.70
N ARG A 554 99.29 -51.80 -56.61
CA ARG A 554 100.11 -52.92 -56.13
C ARG A 554 100.06 -54.13 -57.07
N LEU A 555 98.88 -54.46 -57.60
CA LEU A 555 98.68 -55.59 -58.54
C LEU A 555 99.30 -55.36 -59.92
N VAL A 556 99.36 -54.11 -60.40
CA VAL A 556 99.92 -53.75 -61.72
C VAL A 556 101.46 -53.61 -61.68
N SER A 557 102.09 -53.84 -60.52
CA SER A 557 103.55 -53.87 -60.39
C SER A 557 104.19 -54.82 -61.40
N ARG A 558 105.19 -54.32 -62.13
CA ARG A 558 105.98 -55.09 -63.10
C ARG A 558 107.28 -55.63 -62.50
N GLU A 559 107.38 -55.65 -61.17
CA GLU A 559 108.55 -56.14 -60.45
C GLU A 559 108.68 -57.66 -60.60
N SER A 560 109.62 -58.10 -61.44
CA SER A 560 110.12 -59.47 -61.46
C SER A 560 111.35 -59.55 -60.55
N GLY A 561 111.29 -60.34 -59.48
CA GLY A 561 112.42 -60.57 -58.58
C GLY A 561 113.67 -61.06 -59.33
N LYS A 562 114.84 -60.56 -58.95
CA LYS A 562 116.13 -60.84 -59.61
C LYS A 562 116.66 -62.24 -59.29
N HIS A 563 116.23 -62.80 -58.16
CA HIS A 563 116.66 -64.09 -57.62
C HIS A 563 115.46 -64.82 -56.98
N LEU A 564 115.57 -66.15 -56.81
CA LEU A 564 114.46 -67.01 -56.33
C LEU A 564 113.81 -66.50 -55.03
N LEU A 565 114.61 -66.09 -54.04
CA LEU A 565 114.12 -65.54 -52.76
C LEU A 565 113.26 -64.28 -52.93
N GLU A 566 113.58 -63.40 -53.88
CA GLU A 566 112.76 -62.22 -54.19
C GLU A 566 111.45 -62.62 -54.89
N VAL A 567 111.46 -63.70 -55.68
CA VAL A 567 110.25 -64.25 -56.34
C VAL A 567 109.34 -64.96 -55.33
N GLU A 568 109.90 -65.69 -54.36
CA GLU A 568 109.15 -66.32 -53.27
C GLU A 568 108.51 -65.26 -52.33
N ASP A 569 109.23 -64.19 -52.00
CA ASP A 569 108.69 -63.04 -51.26
C ASP A 569 107.61 -62.28 -52.05
N LEU A 570 107.77 -62.09 -53.36
CA LEU A 570 106.73 -61.52 -54.23
C LEU A 570 105.48 -62.43 -54.31
N LEU A 571 105.64 -63.76 -54.37
CA LEU A 571 104.53 -64.71 -54.31
C LEU A 571 103.83 -64.68 -52.94
N GLN A 572 104.57 -64.58 -51.83
CA GLN A 572 103.97 -64.43 -50.50
C GLN A 572 103.21 -63.10 -50.38
N LYS A 573 103.77 -62.00 -50.88
CA LYS A 573 103.08 -60.70 -50.96
C LYS A 573 101.83 -60.75 -51.84
N HIS A 574 101.87 -61.51 -52.93
CA HIS A 574 100.69 -61.71 -53.79
C HIS A 574 99.60 -62.50 -53.07
N GLY A 575 99.93 -63.60 -52.38
CA GLY A 575 98.95 -64.36 -51.58
C GLY A 575 98.35 -63.55 -50.42
N LEU A 576 99.11 -62.61 -49.83
CA LEU A 576 98.57 -61.66 -48.86
C LEU A 576 97.60 -60.66 -49.52
N LEU A 577 97.92 -60.13 -50.70
CA LEU A 577 97.02 -59.27 -51.49
C LEU A 577 95.73 -59.99 -51.89
N GLU A 578 95.81 -61.25 -52.32
CA GLU A 578 94.63 -62.08 -52.61
C GLU A 578 93.75 -62.25 -51.35
N GLY A 579 94.37 -62.43 -50.17
CA GLY A 579 93.68 -62.46 -48.88
C GLY A 579 92.98 -61.14 -48.54
N ASP A 580 93.66 -60.01 -48.70
CA ASP A 580 93.10 -58.67 -48.47
C ASP A 580 91.91 -58.38 -49.42
N ILE A 581 92.00 -58.82 -50.68
CA ILE A 581 90.93 -58.69 -51.69
C ILE A 581 89.74 -59.59 -51.37
N ALA A 582 89.98 -60.85 -51.01
CA ALA A 582 88.92 -61.77 -50.59
C ALA A 582 88.18 -61.26 -49.34
N ALA A 583 88.90 -60.68 -48.37
CA ALA A 583 88.32 -60.12 -47.16
C ALA A 583 87.41 -58.91 -47.43
N GLN A 584 87.68 -58.11 -48.47
CA GLN A 584 86.89 -56.92 -48.77
C GLN A 584 85.70 -57.18 -49.73
N ALA A 585 85.61 -58.38 -50.32
CA ALA A 585 84.52 -58.74 -51.24
C ALA A 585 83.13 -58.61 -50.59
N GLU A 586 82.95 -59.09 -49.35
CA GLU A 586 81.69 -58.97 -48.60
C GLU A 586 81.28 -57.50 -48.38
N ARG A 587 82.25 -56.60 -48.15
CA ARG A 587 81.99 -55.16 -47.99
C ARG A 587 81.54 -54.53 -49.30
N VAL A 588 82.16 -54.90 -50.43
CA VAL A 588 81.74 -54.45 -51.78
C VAL A 588 80.33 -54.95 -52.10
N GLU A 589 80.01 -56.21 -51.82
CA GLU A 589 78.67 -56.78 -52.05
C GLU A 589 77.61 -56.07 -51.17
N THR A 590 77.91 -55.86 -49.89
CA THR A 590 77.03 -55.15 -48.95
C THR A 590 76.81 -53.69 -49.38
N LEU A 591 77.86 -53.01 -49.84
CA LEU A 591 77.80 -51.64 -50.32
C LEU A 591 77.00 -51.51 -51.61
N ASN A 592 77.20 -52.43 -52.56
CA ASN A 592 76.39 -52.51 -53.78
C ASN A 592 74.92 -52.79 -53.46
N ALA A 593 74.62 -53.71 -52.53
CA ALA A 593 73.26 -53.96 -52.06
C ALA A 593 72.63 -52.73 -51.38
N ALA A 594 73.41 -51.92 -50.66
CA ALA A 594 72.94 -50.67 -50.06
C ALA A 594 72.68 -49.57 -51.13
N ALA A 595 73.59 -49.38 -52.08
CA ALA A 595 73.45 -48.42 -53.17
C ALA A 595 72.28 -48.79 -54.11
N LEU A 596 72.07 -50.08 -54.39
CA LEU A 596 70.95 -50.57 -55.20
C LEU A 596 69.59 -50.22 -54.60
N ARG A 597 69.44 -50.17 -53.27
CA ARG A 597 68.19 -49.74 -52.61
C ARG A 597 67.82 -48.30 -52.95
N PHE A 598 68.81 -47.41 -53.08
CA PHE A 598 68.58 -46.02 -53.49
C PHE A 598 68.37 -45.89 -55.01
N SER A 599 69.03 -46.73 -55.81
CA SER A 599 68.84 -46.77 -57.27
C SER A 599 67.45 -47.29 -57.69
N GLN A 600 66.98 -48.37 -57.05
CA GLN A 600 65.69 -49.01 -57.33
C GLN A 600 64.48 -48.18 -56.86
N LEU A 601 64.68 -47.10 -56.09
CA LEU A 601 63.63 -46.14 -55.72
C LEU A 601 63.23 -45.19 -56.87
N GLN A 602 63.82 -45.32 -58.07
CA GLN A 602 63.37 -44.64 -59.30
C GLN A 602 62.02 -45.18 -59.83
N GLY A 603 60.97 -45.11 -59.01
CA GLY A 603 59.57 -45.34 -59.38
C GLY A 603 58.61 -44.22 -58.95
N THR A 604 59.01 -43.38 -57.99
CA THR A 604 58.21 -42.23 -57.52
C THR A 604 59.06 -40.98 -57.48
N ALA A 605 58.90 -40.10 -58.48
CA ALA A 605 59.65 -38.85 -58.56
C ALA A 605 59.36 -37.93 -57.36
N GLY A 606 60.41 -37.60 -56.59
CA GLY A 606 60.33 -36.67 -55.46
C GLY A 606 60.68 -35.21 -55.86
N PRO A 607 60.41 -34.23 -54.99
CA PRO A 607 60.74 -32.82 -55.22
C PRO A 607 62.09 -32.42 -54.57
N TRP A 608 63.19 -33.04 -55.00
CA TRP A 608 64.54 -32.53 -54.69
C TRP A 608 65.06 -31.72 -55.89
N GLY A 609 64.91 -30.39 -55.82
CA GLY A 609 65.60 -29.47 -56.74
C GLY A 609 64.74 -28.54 -57.60
N ARG A 610 64.17 -27.49 -57.00
CA ARG A 610 64.27 -26.10 -57.52
C ARG A 610 63.70 -25.08 -56.53
N THR A 611 64.59 -24.29 -55.92
CA THR A 611 64.23 -22.98 -55.36
C THR A 611 64.32 -21.90 -56.44
N PRO A 612 63.37 -20.96 -56.45
CA PRO A 612 63.69 -19.57 -56.77
C PRO A 612 63.63 -18.69 -55.52
N GLN A 613 64.44 -17.64 -55.50
CA GLN A 613 64.54 -16.67 -54.40
C GLN A 613 63.37 -15.67 -54.38
N GLY A 614 63.10 -15.14 -53.18
CA GLY A 614 62.95 -13.69 -52.96
C GLY A 614 61.75 -12.97 -53.56
N GLY A 615 60.74 -12.70 -52.73
CA GLY A 615 59.67 -11.74 -53.03
C GLY A 615 58.86 -11.37 -51.79
N HIS A 616 59.08 -10.16 -51.26
CA HIS A 616 58.22 -9.55 -50.24
C HIS A 616 56.80 -9.34 -50.81
N PRO A 617 55.73 -9.54 -50.02
CA PRO A 617 54.42 -8.98 -50.33
C PRO A 617 54.32 -7.57 -49.74
N GLU A 618 54.45 -6.54 -50.59
CA GLU A 618 53.87 -5.22 -50.33
C GLU A 618 52.75 -4.95 -51.34
N ALA A 619 51.81 -4.10 -50.97
CA ALA A 619 50.48 -4.00 -51.58
C ALA A 619 50.47 -3.51 -53.04
N ALA A 620 49.47 -3.94 -53.82
CA ALA A 620 48.57 -3.01 -54.53
C ALA A 620 47.37 -3.68 -55.21
N ALA A 621 46.33 -2.86 -55.38
CA ALA A 621 45.05 -3.10 -56.06
C ALA A 621 45.13 -3.70 -57.48
N GLY A 622 44.09 -4.46 -57.86
CA GLY A 622 43.84 -4.83 -59.25
C GLY A 622 42.99 -3.80 -60.01
N ARG A 623 43.43 -3.44 -61.23
CA ARG A 623 42.61 -2.92 -62.35
C ARG A 623 43.31 -3.22 -63.68
N GLY A 624 42.52 -3.48 -64.73
CA GLY A 624 42.98 -3.84 -66.09
C GLY A 624 42.46 -5.24 -66.46
N GLU A 625 41.26 -5.38 -67.03
CA GLU A 625 40.92 -5.22 -68.46
C GLU A 625 41.62 -6.19 -69.44
N ARG A 626 40.77 -6.93 -70.19
CA ARG A 626 40.88 -7.37 -71.60
C ARG A 626 42.24 -7.90 -72.12
N GLY A 627 42.36 -9.08 -72.73
CA GLY A 627 41.39 -10.12 -73.12
C GLY A 627 41.86 -10.91 -74.37
N ARG A 628 41.03 -11.87 -74.83
CA ARG A 628 41.14 -12.71 -76.07
C ARG A 628 42.21 -13.83 -76.04
N SER A 629 41.83 -15.12 -76.12
CA SER A 629 41.41 -15.92 -77.31
C SER A 629 42.61 -16.56 -78.04
N ARG A 630 42.59 -17.79 -78.59
CA ARG A 630 41.49 -18.76 -78.85
C ARG A 630 42.11 -20.14 -79.21
N GLN A 631 41.40 -21.25 -78.92
CA GLN A 631 41.34 -22.54 -79.68
C GLN A 631 42.65 -23.34 -79.95
N ALA A 632 42.65 -24.67 -80.12
CA ALA A 632 41.69 -25.76 -79.81
C ALA A 632 42.36 -27.14 -80.07
N GLN A 633 41.84 -28.23 -79.46
CA GLN A 633 41.83 -29.64 -79.93
C GLN A 633 43.21 -30.34 -80.22
N GLU A 634 43.45 -31.65 -80.08
CA GLU A 634 42.82 -32.83 -79.43
C GLU A 634 43.93 -33.95 -79.33
N GLU A 635 43.78 -35.20 -78.83
CA GLU A 635 42.60 -36.05 -78.54
C GLU A 635 42.85 -37.11 -77.39
N ARG A 636 42.31 -38.34 -77.54
CA ARG A 636 42.24 -39.54 -76.67
C ARG A 636 43.62 -40.17 -76.30
N GLY A 637 43.80 -41.02 -75.26
CA GLY A 637 42.98 -41.63 -74.18
C GLY A 637 43.95 -42.14 -73.06
N GLU A 638 43.62 -42.77 -71.92
CA GLU A 638 42.50 -43.65 -71.51
C GLU A 638 42.35 -43.67 -69.94
N ARG A 639 41.15 -44.01 -69.41
CA ARG A 639 40.76 -44.65 -68.09
C ARG A 639 41.75 -44.74 -66.89
N VAL A 640 41.41 -44.63 -65.57
CA VAL A 640 40.27 -44.23 -64.69
C VAL A 640 40.85 -43.88 -63.29
N PRO A 641 40.33 -42.87 -62.54
CA PRO A 641 40.21 -43.00 -61.07
C PRO A 641 38.95 -42.25 -60.52
N LEU A 642 38.45 -42.30 -59.27
CA LEU A 642 38.74 -42.98 -57.99
C LEU A 642 37.40 -43.43 -57.36
N THR A 643 37.43 -44.23 -56.30
CA THR A 643 36.42 -44.17 -55.22
C THR A 643 37.17 -44.29 -53.87
N ILE A 644 36.94 -43.50 -52.82
CA ILE A 644 35.77 -42.69 -52.44
C ILE A 644 36.21 -41.37 -51.78
N SER A 645 35.54 -40.24 -52.08
CA SER A 645 35.22 -39.13 -51.15
C SER A 645 34.35 -38.06 -51.83
N GLY A 646 33.29 -37.57 -51.19
CA GLY A 646 32.54 -36.41 -51.70
C GLY A 646 31.18 -36.14 -51.03
N LEU A 647 30.99 -34.91 -50.54
CA LEU A 647 29.69 -34.31 -50.17
C LEU A 647 29.31 -33.25 -51.22
N GLY A 648 28.02 -33.15 -51.56
CA GLY A 648 27.37 -31.86 -51.87
C GLY A 648 27.21 -31.38 -53.32
N LEU A 649 25.95 -31.37 -53.76
CA LEU A 649 25.26 -30.27 -54.51
C LEU A 649 25.48 -30.05 -56.04
N SER A 650 24.46 -30.47 -56.81
CA SER A 650 23.52 -29.61 -57.58
C SER A 650 23.43 -29.71 -59.13
N LEU A 651 22.17 -29.65 -59.61
CA LEU A 651 21.64 -29.18 -60.92
C LEU A 651 21.62 -30.08 -62.21
N ALA A 652 20.37 -30.37 -62.64
CA ALA A 652 19.76 -29.98 -63.94
C ALA A 652 19.85 -30.83 -65.26
N PHE A 653 18.67 -31.34 -65.69
CA PHE A 653 18.15 -31.44 -67.08
C PHE A 653 18.88 -32.34 -68.14
N PRO A 654 18.34 -32.56 -69.37
CA PRO A 654 16.94 -32.64 -69.85
C PRO A 654 16.63 -33.86 -70.78
N ARG A 655 15.33 -34.18 -70.96
CA ARG A 655 14.63 -34.70 -72.19
C ARG A 655 13.25 -35.25 -71.72
N SER A 656 12.15 -35.12 -72.45
CA SER A 656 11.81 -34.40 -73.69
C SER A 656 10.28 -34.40 -73.87
N CYS A 657 9.71 -33.39 -74.53
CA CYS A 657 8.38 -33.41 -75.21
C CYS A 657 7.13 -33.66 -74.31
N VAL A 658 5.95 -33.07 -74.49
CA VAL A 658 5.36 -31.92 -75.22
C VAL A 658 3.84 -32.03 -74.92
N SER A 659 3.08 -30.93 -75.03
CA SER A 659 1.62 -30.81 -74.78
C SER A 659 1.21 -30.66 -73.30
N GLY A 660 0.30 -29.74 -72.91
CA GLY A 660 -0.36 -28.68 -73.71
C GLY A 660 -1.60 -28.10 -72.99
N TYR A 661 -1.86 -26.79 -73.17
CA TYR A 661 -3.03 -26.02 -72.70
C TYR A 661 -3.17 -25.81 -71.16
N GLY A 662 -3.57 -24.64 -70.64
CA GLY A 662 -3.93 -23.35 -71.27
C GLY A 662 -3.91 -22.18 -70.26
N ARG A 663 -3.86 -20.93 -70.76
CA ARG A 663 -3.87 -19.66 -69.99
C ARG A 663 -5.27 -19.01 -69.97
N GLU A 664 -5.49 -18.05 -69.07
CA GLU A 664 -5.87 -16.63 -69.30
C GLU A 664 -6.18 -15.95 -67.95
N GLY A 665 -6.00 -14.63 -67.70
CA GLY A 665 -5.38 -13.53 -68.46
C GLY A 665 -5.82 -12.15 -67.91
N ASP A 666 -4.88 -11.20 -67.71
CA ASP A 666 -5.04 -9.74 -67.42
C ASP A 666 -6.01 -9.26 -66.29
N GLY A 667 -5.89 -8.06 -65.70
CA GLY A 667 -4.89 -6.98 -65.80
C GLY A 667 -5.48 -5.62 -65.34
N GLY A 668 -4.70 -4.76 -64.65
CA GLY A 668 -5.02 -3.32 -64.50
C GLY A 668 -5.42 -2.75 -63.13
N LEU A 669 -4.48 -1.99 -62.53
CA LEU A 669 -4.62 -0.67 -61.86
C LEU A 669 -5.85 -0.31 -60.98
N GLY A 670 -5.61 0.10 -59.73
CA GLY A 670 -6.57 0.87 -58.91
C GLY A 670 -6.08 1.18 -57.48
N GLU A 671 -6.15 2.44 -57.02
CA GLU A 671 -5.61 2.88 -55.72
C GLU A 671 -6.58 2.75 -54.51
N ARG A 672 -6.03 2.94 -53.30
CA ARG A 672 -6.65 3.50 -52.05
C ARG A 672 -7.49 2.61 -51.11
N ALA A 673 -6.82 2.24 -50.01
CA ALA A 673 -7.05 2.78 -48.64
C ALA A 673 -7.90 2.04 -47.57
N CYS A 674 -7.37 2.13 -46.34
CA CYS A 674 -8.03 2.13 -45.01
C CYS A 674 -8.54 0.82 -44.36
N SER A 675 -7.61 0.20 -43.61
CA SER A 675 -7.66 -0.15 -42.16
C SER A 675 -8.79 -1.00 -41.52
N PRO A 676 -8.47 -1.85 -40.51
CA PRO A 676 -9.36 -2.92 -40.03
C PRO A 676 -10.09 -2.61 -38.70
N LYS A 677 -11.07 -3.48 -38.36
CA LYS A 677 -11.51 -3.73 -36.98
C LYS A 677 -11.55 -5.23 -36.66
N SER A 678 -11.19 -5.55 -35.42
CA SER A 678 -10.95 -6.90 -34.91
C SER A 678 -12.22 -7.71 -34.64
N PRO A 679 -12.17 -9.05 -34.69
CA PRO A 679 -13.15 -9.93 -34.07
C PRO A 679 -12.66 -10.48 -32.72
N SER A 680 -13.59 -10.72 -31.79
CA SER A 680 -13.40 -11.57 -30.62
C SER A 680 -14.59 -12.51 -30.48
N PHE A 681 -14.32 -13.82 -30.36
CA PHE A 681 -15.36 -14.83 -30.10
C PHE A 681 -14.83 -15.91 -29.17
N LEU A 682 -15.61 -16.19 -28.12
CA LEU A 682 -15.55 -17.42 -27.32
C LEU A 682 -16.60 -18.41 -27.85
N PRO A 683 -16.34 -19.73 -27.80
CA PRO A 683 -17.36 -20.75 -28.07
C PRO A 683 -18.06 -21.27 -26.78
N PRO A 684 -19.21 -21.98 -26.89
CA PRO A 684 -20.16 -22.16 -25.79
C PRO A 684 -20.40 -23.64 -25.38
N PHE A 685 -21.23 -23.87 -24.34
CA PHE A 685 -21.92 -25.16 -24.12
C PHE A 685 -23.37 -24.99 -23.61
N CYS A 686 -24.17 -26.05 -23.79
CA CYS A 686 -25.64 -26.05 -23.89
C CYS A 686 -26.41 -26.57 -22.63
N PRO A 687 -27.76 -26.47 -22.57
CA PRO A 687 -28.55 -26.56 -21.33
C PRO A 687 -29.43 -27.84 -21.20
N SER A 688 -30.10 -28.04 -20.04
CA SER A 688 -31.54 -28.45 -19.96
C SER A 688 -32.13 -28.71 -18.55
N SER A 689 -33.41 -28.31 -18.37
CA SER A 689 -34.49 -28.87 -17.50
C SER A 689 -34.55 -28.76 -15.94
N PHE A 690 -35.80 -28.63 -15.47
CA PHE A 690 -36.42 -28.52 -14.12
C PHE A 690 -37.72 -29.41 -14.13
N PRO A 691 -38.61 -29.55 -13.09
CA PRO A 691 -38.64 -29.24 -11.63
C PRO A 691 -39.06 -30.51 -10.80
N PRO A 692 -39.82 -30.55 -9.64
CA PRO A 692 -40.29 -29.54 -8.65
C PRO A 692 -40.27 -29.87 -7.10
N HIS A 693 -40.38 -28.80 -6.29
CA HIS A 693 -41.09 -28.60 -4.96
C HIS A 693 -40.79 -29.35 -3.61
N GLN A 694 -40.27 -28.56 -2.63
CA GLN A 694 -40.68 -28.35 -1.19
C GLN A 694 -40.61 -29.47 -0.11
N PRO A 695 -40.66 -29.14 1.22
CA PRO A 695 -40.51 -27.86 1.95
C PRO A 695 -39.50 -27.89 3.15
N SER A 696 -39.36 -26.78 3.90
CA SER A 696 -38.43 -26.57 5.04
C SER A 696 -39.11 -26.23 6.39
N PRO A 697 -38.49 -26.49 7.56
CA PRO A 697 -39.08 -26.25 8.90
C PRO A 697 -38.80 -24.85 9.52
N PRO A 698 -39.53 -24.43 10.58
CA PRO A 698 -39.59 -23.03 11.03
C PRO A 698 -38.76 -22.66 12.28
N LEU A 699 -38.58 -21.34 12.47
CA LEU A 699 -37.97 -20.68 13.64
C LEU A 699 -38.97 -20.48 14.81
N PRO A 700 -38.53 -20.52 16.09
CA PRO A 700 -39.38 -20.22 17.25
C PRO A 700 -39.47 -18.71 17.59
N ARG A 701 -40.58 -18.32 18.23
CA ARG A 701 -40.93 -16.95 18.68
C ARG A 701 -40.52 -16.67 20.12
N GLU A 702 -40.24 -15.40 20.44
CA GLU A 702 -40.16 -14.88 21.82
C GLU A 702 -41.55 -14.54 22.41
N LEU A 703 -41.69 -14.66 23.74
CA LEU A 703 -42.75 -14.09 24.60
C LEU A 703 -42.19 -13.85 26.04
N PRO A 704 -42.88 -13.08 26.94
CA PRO A 704 -42.25 -12.05 27.80
C PRO A 704 -42.04 -12.46 29.29
N PRO A 705 -41.47 -11.59 30.17
CA PRO A 705 -40.90 -12.02 31.45
C PRO A 705 -41.88 -12.07 32.65
N GLY A 706 -41.61 -12.96 33.60
CA GLY A 706 -42.34 -13.18 34.85
C GLY A 706 -41.46 -13.15 36.11
N ARG A 707 -42.08 -12.97 37.30
CA ARG A 707 -41.42 -12.62 38.59
C ARG A 707 -40.82 -13.80 39.38
N LEU A 708 -39.91 -13.45 40.30
CA LEU A 708 -39.36 -14.25 41.42
C LEU A 708 -40.44 -14.83 42.37
N PRO A 709 -40.08 -15.86 43.16
CA PRO A 709 -40.04 -15.65 44.62
C PRO A 709 -38.84 -16.30 45.37
N ASN A 710 -38.78 -16.04 46.69
CA ASN A 710 -37.67 -16.31 47.63
C ASN A 710 -37.62 -17.75 48.20
N GLY A 711 -36.46 -18.13 48.76
CA GLY A 711 -36.29 -19.22 49.74
C GLY A 711 -34.86 -19.25 50.31
N LEU A 712 -34.70 -19.20 51.64
CA LEU A 712 -33.41 -19.11 52.37
C LEU A 712 -33.12 -20.38 53.17
N GLU A 713 -31.86 -20.83 53.22
CA GLU A 713 -31.29 -21.53 54.37
C GLU A 713 -29.74 -21.34 54.44
N LEU A 714 -29.10 -21.66 55.57
CA LEU A 714 -27.93 -20.93 56.09
C LEU A 714 -26.62 -21.73 56.27
N LEU A 715 -25.51 -21.14 55.79
CA LEU A 715 -24.14 -21.12 56.39
C LEU A 715 -23.31 -22.44 56.40
N PRO A 716 -21.95 -22.39 56.60
CA PRO A 716 -21.12 -21.23 57.01
C PRO A 716 -19.86 -20.91 56.17
N GLU A 717 -19.25 -19.78 56.59
CA GLU A 717 -17.85 -19.33 56.46
C GLU A 717 -17.25 -18.79 55.14
N ARG A 718 -16.34 -17.83 55.36
CA ARG A 718 -15.66 -16.97 54.37
C ARG A 718 -14.15 -17.16 54.48
N THR A 719 -13.44 -17.10 53.36
CA THR A 719 -12.11 -16.43 53.24
C THR A 719 -11.79 -16.17 51.75
N PRO A 720 -10.88 -15.24 51.41
CA PRO A 720 -11.04 -14.43 50.20
C PRO A 720 -10.06 -14.70 49.04
N ARG A 721 -10.31 -13.99 47.93
CA ARG A 721 -9.53 -13.95 46.69
C ARG A 721 -8.08 -13.44 46.91
N PRO A 722 -7.10 -13.89 46.10
CA PRO A 722 -5.77 -13.29 46.05
C PRO A 722 -5.74 -11.98 45.22
N ASP A 723 -4.83 -11.08 45.58
CA ASP A 723 -4.87 -9.66 45.23
C ASP A 723 -3.79 -9.19 44.24
N ARG A 724 -3.97 -7.98 43.68
CA ARG A 724 -2.95 -7.27 42.88
C ARG A 724 -1.83 -6.67 43.77
N PRO A 725 -0.56 -6.68 43.34
CA PRO A 725 0.49 -5.90 44.01
C PRO A 725 0.67 -4.48 43.42
N ARG A 726 0.89 -3.48 44.28
CA ARG A 726 1.48 -2.17 43.93
C ARG A 726 2.24 -1.57 45.13
N ALA A 727 3.56 -1.38 44.97
CA ALA A 727 4.48 -0.49 45.72
C ALA A 727 4.50 -0.60 47.28
N ARG A 728 5.61 -0.42 48.00
CA ARG A 728 6.80 0.42 47.77
C ARG A 728 7.87 0.04 48.82
N ASP A 729 9.18 0.13 48.51
CA ASP A 729 10.18 0.80 49.38
C ASP A 729 11.66 0.61 48.96
N ARG A 730 12.37 1.73 48.78
CA ARG A 730 13.80 1.99 49.08
C ARG A 730 14.13 3.49 48.79
N PRO A 731 15.24 4.07 49.31
CA PRO A 731 15.20 5.43 49.87
C PRO A 731 15.80 6.55 49.01
N LYS A 732 15.57 7.80 49.46
CA LYS A 732 16.01 9.06 48.86
C LYS A 732 17.55 9.25 48.89
N PRO A 733 18.19 9.82 47.84
CA PRO A 733 19.51 10.42 47.96
C PRO A 733 19.46 11.86 48.53
N ARG A 734 20.52 12.24 49.26
CA ARG A 734 20.70 13.55 49.93
C ARG A 734 21.24 14.63 48.96
N ARG A 735 21.07 15.91 49.32
CA ARG A 735 21.65 17.07 48.62
C ARG A 735 23.00 17.50 49.21
N ARG A 736 23.83 18.12 48.35
CA ARG A 736 25.04 18.99 48.54
C ARG A 736 26.40 18.31 48.27
N PRO A 737 27.44 19.08 47.86
CA PRO A 737 27.46 20.46 47.35
C PRO A 737 28.05 20.61 45.91
N ARG A 738 27.87 21.80 45.31
CA ARG A 738 28.73 22.30 44.22
C ARG A 738 29.80 23.24 44.84
N PRO A 739 30.99 23.39 44.25
CA PRO A 739 31.98 24.37 44.71
C PRO A 739 31.53 25.82 44.47
N ARG A 740 32.10 26.74 45.26
CA ARG A 740 31.99 28.20 45.17
C ARG A 740 33.22 28.74 44.44
N GLU A 741 33.04 29.51 43.35
CA GLU A 741 33.31 30.96 43.25
C GLU A 741 34.77 31.28 42.83
N PRO A 742 35.11 32.46 42.22
CA PRO A 742 34.51 33.78 42.50
C PRO A 742 34.18 34.75 41.33
N SER A 743 33.36 35.74 41.71
CA SER A 743 33.38 37.19 41.37
C SER A 743 33.27 37.75 39.95
N GLY A 744 32.36 38.75 39.83
CA GLY A 744 32.32 39.82 38.82
C GLY A 744 31.11 39.74 37.87
N GLU A 745 30.28 40.76 37.63
CA GLU A 745 29.91 42.02 38.29
C GLU A 745 28.78 42.65 37.43
N GLY A 746 27.84 43.41 38.00
CA GLY A 746 26.80 44.17 37.27
C GLY A 746 25.67 43.36 36.59
N GLY A 747 24.40 43.79 36.55
CA GLY A 747 23.76 44.95 37.17
C GLY A 747 22.58 45.48 36.33
N GLY A 748 21.34 45.43 36.85
CA GLY A 748 20.23 46.27 36.36
C GLY A 748 18.90 45.59 35.99
N GLY A 749 17.79 46.10 36.58
CA GLY A 749 16.70 46.61 35.71
C GLY A 749 15.39 45.83 35.51
N ARG A 750 14.66 45.52 36.59
CA ARG A 750 13.17 45.66 36.71
C ARG A 750 12.41 46.25 35.48
N ARG A 751 11.38 45.56 34.95
CA ARG A 751 9.92 45.78 35.20
C ARG A 751 8.98 45.02 34.22
N SER A 752 7.73 44.85 34.64
CA SER A 752 6.66 44.12 33.95
C SER A 752 5.70 45.05 33.20
N ARG A 753 5.11 44.60 32.08
CA ARG A 753 3.64 44.53 31.78
C ARG A 753 3.32 44.54 30.27
N SER A 754 2.11 44.06 29.97
CA SER A 754 1.29 44.31 28.77
C SER A 754 1.60 43.53 27.48
N ALA A 755 0.62 42.72 27.06
CA ALA A 755 0.36 42.46 25.64
C ALA A 755 -0.48 43.60 25.03
N PRO A 756 -0.48 43.73 23.70
CA PRO A 756 -1.77 43.64 23.01
C PRO A 756 -1.74 42.65 21.83
N ALA A 757 -2.89 42.43 21.20
CA ALA A 757 -3.12 41.39 20.20
C ALA A 757 -3.20 41.93 18.76
N GLN A 758 -3.30 40.97 17.83
CA GLN A 758 -3.58 41.08 16.38
C GLN A 758 -2.38 41.42 15.47
N GLY A 759 -2.22 40.58 14.44
CA GLY A 759 -1.11 40.60 13.49
C GLY A 759 -1.01 39.27 12.76
N SER A 760 -1.90 39.04 11.79
CA SER A 760 -1.91 37.83 10.98
C SER A 760 -0.77 37.83 9.95
N SER A 761 0.24 36.99 10.17
CA SER A 761 1.11 36.50 9.11
C SER A 761 1.58 35.08 9.43
N ALA A 762 1.54 34.20 8.43
CA ALA A 762 2.21 32.91 8.55
C ALA A 762 3.73 33.14 8.66
N PRO A 763 4.48 32.28 9.36
CA PRO A 763 5.93 32.33 9.28
C PRO A 763 6.36 32.17 7.81
N PRO A 764 7.34 32.94 7.31
CA PRO A 764 7.83 32.76 5.96
C PRO A 764 8.37 31.32 5.81
N PRO A 765 8.29 30.72 4.61
CA PRO A 765 8.93 29.44 4.37
C PRO A 765 10.43 29.56 4.68
N PRO A 766 11.07 28.52 5.23
CA PRO A 766 12.51 28.55 5.42
C PRO A 766 13.21 28.84 4.08
N PRO A 767 14.27 29.65 4.06
CA PRO A 767 15.04 29.87 2.84
C PRO A 767 15.54 28.52 2.30
N PRO A 768 15.73 28.38 0.98
CA PRO A 768 16.09 27.12 0.36
C PRO A 768 17.29 26.51 1.08
N THR A 769 17.09 25.32 1.62
CA THR A 769 18.07 24.61 2.44
C THR A 769 19.41 24.58 1.72
N HIS A 770 20.44 25.10 2.39
CA HIS A 770 21.82 24.77 2.02
C HIS A 770 21.89 23.24 1.94
N THR A 771 22.37 22.73 0.81
CA THR A 771 22.33 21.30 0.48
C THR A 771 23.26 20.48 1.38
N VAL A 772 22.79 20.18 2.59
CA VAL A 772 23.33 19.15 3.46
C VAL A 772 23.17 17.83 2.73
N GLN A 773 24.28 17.19 2.38
CA GLN A 773 24.30 15.96 1.60
C GLN A 773 24.17 14.73 2.50
N LEU A 774 24.81 14.77 3.68
CA LEU A 774 24.65 13.80 4.76
C LEU A 774 24.81 14.47 6.13
N GLU A 775 24.05 14.02 7.12
CA GLU A 775 24.22 14.42 8.52
C GLU A 775 23.96 13.25 9.49
N GLY A 776 24.58 13.30 10.67
CA GLY A 776 24.36 12.30 11.72
C GLY A 776 25.49 12.18 12.74
N PHE A 777 25.23 11.46 13.83
CA PHE A 777 26.23 11.19 14.85
C PHE A 777 27.25 10.14 14.40
N LEU A 778 28.54 10.50 14.50
CA LEU A 778 29.68 9.60 14.34
C LEU A 778 30.60 9.71 15.58
N LEU A 779 31.22 8.59 15.94
CA LEU A 779 32.30 8.58 16.91
C LEU A 779 33.60 8.94 16.20
N ARG A 780 34.19 10.10 16.52
CA ARG A 780 35.45 10.59 15.95
C ARG A 780 36.63 10.29 16.86
N LYS A 781 37.75 9.89 16.28
CA LYS A 781 39.09 9.89 16.91
C LYS A 781 40.10 10.50 15.94
N ARG A 782 40.79 11.56 16.35
CA ARG A 782 41.91 12.13 15.56
C ARG A 782 43.18 11.32 15.85
N GLU A 783 43.91 10.95 14.80
CA GLU A 783 45.18 10.22 14.91
C GLU A 783 46.37 11.13 14.60
N LEU A 784 46.30 11.89 13.50
CA LEU A 784 47.28 12.91 13.11
C LEU A 784 46.64 14.30 13.03
N GLU A 785 47.45 15.31 13.32
CA GLU A 785 47.16 16.75 13.26
C GLU A 785 47.96 17.45 12.14
N GLY A 786 48.50 16.67 11.21
CA GLY A 786 49.38 17.08 10.13
C GLY A 786 50.43 15.99 9.83
N PRO A 787 51.28 16.18 8.81
CA PRO A 787 52.22 15.14 8.37
C PRO A 787 53.17 14.77 9.51
N ASN A 788 53.19 13.49 9.90
CA ASN A 788 53.96 12.94 11.01
C ASN A 788 53.69 13.53 12.43
N ARG A 789 52.69 14.42 12.61
CA ARG A 789 52.34 14.96 13.93
C ARG A 789 51.16 14.21 14.54
N LYS A 790 51.43 13.35 15.53
CA LYS A 790 50.38 12.66 16.31
C LYS A 790 49.52 13.68 17.06
N ALA A 791 48.20 13.52 17.00
CA ALA A 791 47.26 14.41 17.71
C ALA A 791 47.45 14.32 19.23
N SER A 792 47.36 15.46 19.91
CA SER A 792 47.53 15.57 21.37
C SER A 792 46.47 14.79 22.16
N ASN A 793 45.23 14.79 21.67
CA ASN A 793 44.12 13.99 22.20
C ASN A 793 43.64 12.97 21.16
N ARG A 794 43.78 11.69 21.48
CA ARG A 794 43.41 10.54 20.62
C ARG A 794 42.28 9.69 21.21
N SER A 795 41.46 10.28 22.07
CA SER A 795 40.24 9.66 22.60
C SER A 795 39.11 9.65 21.55
N TRP A 796 38.11 8.80 21.76
CA TRP A 796 36.89 8.76 20.94
C TRP A 796 35.86 9.75 21.49
N VAL A 797 35.33 10.62 20.63
CA VAL A 797 34.31 11.63 20.96
C VAL A 797 33.11 11.44 20.04
N ASN A 798 31.90 11.34 20.59
CA ASN A 798 30.67 11.25 19.79
C ASN A 798 30.25 12.66 19.35
N LEU A 799 30.23 12.93 18.05
CA LEU A 799 29.99 14.24 17.48
C LEU A 799 28.92 14.17 16.39
N TYR A 800 28.11 15.23 16.28
CA TYR A 800 27.20 15.40 15.17
C TYR A 800 28.00 15.89 13.95
N CYS A 801 28.04 15.11 12.90
CA CYS A 801 28.78 15.41 11.68
C CYS A 801 27.81 15.89 10.61
N VAL A 802 28.20 16.89 9.83
CA VAL A 802 27.42 17.41 8.69
C VAL A 802 28.35 17.59 7.50
N LEU A 803 27.99 16.97 6.36
CA LEU A 803 28.65 17.13 5.07
C LEU A 803 27.84 18.09 4.21
N SER A 804 28.45 19.20 3.80
CA SER A 804 27.82 20.22 2.96
C SER A 804 28.84 20.77 1.96
N LYS A 805 28.51 20.74 0.66
CA LYS A 805 29.34 21.33 -0.43
C LYS A 805 30.82 20.92 -0.45
N GLY A 806 31.16 19.69 -0.03
CA GLY A 806 32.54 19.20 0.05
C GLY A 806 33.31 19.60 1.32
N GLU A 807 32.63 20.18 2.30
CA GLU A 807 33.18 20.48 3.64
C GLU A 807 32.49 19.61 4.71
N LEU A 808 33.29 19.10 5.64
CA LEU A 808 32.84 18.29 6.78
C LEU A 808 32.92 19.10 8.08
N GLY A 809 31.77 19.42 8.66
CA GLY A 809 31.66 20.08 9.96
C GLY A 809 31.44 19.09 11.10
N PHE A 810 32.14 19.30 12.22
CA PHE A 810 31.92 18.57 13.47
C PHE A 810 31.24 19.46 14.50
N TYR A 811 30.15 19.00 15.10
CA TYR A 811 29.33 19.74 16.05
C TYR A 811 29.06 18.92 17.31
N LYS A 812 28.74 19.62 18.41
CA LYS A 812 28.42 18.98 19.70
C LYS A 812 27.06 18.26 19.68
N ASP A 813 26.10 18.80 18.95
CA ASP A 813 24.74 18.29 18.80
C ASP A 813 24.14 18.73 17.45
N ALA A 814 22.92 18.27 17.16
CA ALA A 814 22.19 18.58 15.93
C ALA A 814 21.69 20.03 15.82
N LYS A 815 21.85 20.87 16.86
CA LYS A 815 21.51 22.30 16.80
C LYS A 815 22.73 23.16 16.43
N GLY A 816 23.94 22.67 16.71
CA GLY A 816 25.21 23.31 16.38
C GLY A 816 25.36 23.83 14.94
N PRO A 817 24.89 23.13 13.88
CA PRO A 817 24.96 23.63 12.51
C PRO A 817 24.17 24.94 12.31
N GLY A 818 23.01 25.08 12.96
CA GLY A 818 22.18 26.29 12.88
C GLY A 818 22.72 27.47 13.70
N SER A 819 23.62 27.22 14.66
CA SER A 819 24.31 28.26 15.44
C SER A 819 25.73 28.56 14.95
N GLY A 820 26.21 27.87 13.90
CA GLY A 820 27.57 28.02 13.36
C GLY A 820 28.70 27.54 14.28
N SER A 821 28.39 27.00 15.47
CA SER A 821 29.36 26.69 16.51
C SER A 821 29.87 25.24 16.41
N THR A 822 31.02 25.05 15.78
CA THR A 822 31.71 23.75 15.66
C THR A 822 32.28 23.26 17.00
N HIS A 823 32.57 21.97 17.07
CA HIS A 823 33.18 21.34 18.25
C HIS A 823 34.61 21.89 18.45
N GLY A 824 34.86 22.49 19.61
CA GLY A 824 36.17 23.07 19.94
C GLY A 824 36.53 24.35 19.17
N GLY A 825 35.61 24.90 18.36
CA GLY A 825 35.92 26.01 17.45
C GLY A 825 36.80 25.59 16.26
N GLU A 826 36.90 24.28 15.98
CA GLU A 826 37.64 23.76 14.82
C GLU A 826 36.99 24.26 13.51
N PRO A 827 37.77 24.68 12.49
CA PRO A 827 37.22 25.08 11.20
C PRO A 827 36.57 23.90 10.46
N LEU A 828 35.74 24.20 9.46
CA LEU A 828 35.18 23.17 8.59
C LEU A 828 36.30 22.46 7.82
N LEU A 829 36.23 21.13 7.76
CA LEU A 829 37.27 20.31 7.16
C LEU A 829 37.01 20.19 5.65
N SER A 830 37.82 20.86 4.83
CA SER A 830 37.75 20.74 3.38
C SER A 830 38.13 19.32 2.94
N LEU A 831 37.25 18.67 2.17
CA LEU A 831 37.48 17.33 1.62
C LEU A 831 38.14 17.37 0.23
N GLN A 832 38.55 18.56 -0.25
CA GLN A 832 39.30 18.70 -1.50
C GLN A 832 40.56 17.83 -1.43
N SER A 833 40.67 16.85 -2.33
CA SER A 833 41.75 15.85 -2.38
C SER A 833 41.90 14.98 -1.12
N ALA A 834 40.87 14.84 -0.29
CA ALA A 834 40.89 13.98 0.89
C ALA A 834 40.58 12.51 0.52
N VAL A 835 41.41 11.58 1.01
CA VAL A 835 41.24 10.14 0.75
C VAL A 835 40.47 9.51 1.91
N SER A 836 39.45 8.71 1.60
CA SER A 836 38.78 7.87 2.59
C SER A 836 38.84 6.40 2.23
N GLU A 837 39.11 5.57 3.23
CA GLU A 837 39.26 4.13 3.14
C GLU A 837 38.57 3.44 4.33
N VAL A 838 38.00 2.25 4.12
CA VAL A 838 37.51 1.44 5.25
C VAL A 838 38.70 0.90 6.02
N ALA A 839 38.72 1.11 7.34
CA ALA A 839 39.87 0.78 8.19
C ALA A 839 39.89 -0.72 8.55
N ASN A 840 40.13 -1.57 7.54
CA ASN A 840 40.19 -3.03 7.66
C ASN A 840 41.29 -3.53 8.63
N ASP A 841 42.30 -2.69 8.87
CA ASP A 841 43.36 -2.86 9.87
C ASP A 841 42.86 -2.65 11.32
N TYR A 842 41.76 -1.92 11.53
CA TYR A 842 41.33 -1.45 12.84
C TYR A 842 40.43 -2.44 13.61
N LYS A 843 41.01 -3.54 14.08
CA LYS A 843 40.28 -4.64 14.78
C LYS A 843 39.59 -4.28 16.11
N LYS A 844 39.81 -3.08 16.69
CA LYS A 844 39.31 -2.71 18.03
C LYS A 844 37.83 -2.29 18.07
N LYS A 845 37.27 -1.86 16.94
CA LYS A 845 35.87 -1.41 16.80
C LYS A 845 35.39 -1.75 15.40
N LYS A 846 34.17 -2.29 15.28
CA LYS A 846 33.51 -2.48 13.98
C LYS A 846 33.05 -1.14 13.40
N ASN A 847 32.86 -1.10 12.09
CA ASN A 847 32.28 0.02 11.33
C ASN A 847 33.12 1.30 11.38
N VAL A 848 34.45 1.17 11.26
CA VAL A 848 35.41 2.28 11.28
C VAL A 848 35.96 2.52 9.88
N PHE A 849 35.97 3.78 9.45
CA PHE A 849 36.68 4.25 8.27
C PHE A 849 37.74 5.29 8.65
N LYS A 850 38.79 5.38 7.84
CA LYS A 850 39.85 6.37 7.95
C LYS A 850 39.58 7.48 6.93
N LEU A 851 39.79 8.72 7.35
CA LEU A 851 39.75 9.91 6.51
C LEU A 851 41.10 10.62 6.65
N LYS A 852 41.79 10.79 5.52
CA LYS A 852 43.06 11.52 5.41
C LYS A 852 42.83 12.77 4.57
N THR A 853 43.08 13.94 5.13
CA THR A 853 42.90 15.22 4.42
C THR A 853 44.22 15.72 3.82
N HIS A 854 44.15 16.64 2.87
CA HIS A 854 45.31 17.13 2.11
C HIS A 854 46.37 17.82 2.99
N ASP A 855 45.98 18.31 4.16
CA ASP A 855 46.84 18.88 5.21
C ASP A 855 47.64 17.81 5.99
N GLY A 856 47.41 16.52 5.73
CA GLY A 856 48.01 15.40 6.46
C GLY A 856 47.35 15.10 7.81
N SER A 857 46.19 15.70 8.15
CA SER A 857 45.39 15.27 9.29
C SER A 857 44.76 13.90 9.00
N GLU A 858 44.73 13.02 10.01
CA GLU A 858 44.11 11.69 9.91
C GLU A 858 43.04 11.51 11.00
N PHE A 859 41.87 11.03 10.60
CA PHE A 859 40.74 10.77 11.49
C PHE A 859 40.23 9.35 11.29
N LEU A 860 39.96 8.65 12.40
CA LEU A 860 39.12 7.46 12.43
C LEU A 860 37.70 7.86 12.80
N LEU A 861 36.75 7.49 11.96
CA LEU A 861 35.33 7.76 12.14
C LEU A 861 34.59 6.42 12.24
N GLN A 862 33.92 6.21 13.37
CA GLN A 862 33.09 5.04 13.61
C GLN A 862 31.62 5.39 13.37
N ALA A 863 31.03 4.70 12.40
CA ALA A 863 29.60 4.68 12.17
C ALA A 863 28.91 3.72 13.16
N LYS A 864 27.64 3.97 13.50
CA LYS A 864 26.89 3.11 14.40
C LYS A 864 26.69 1.69 13.83
N ASP A 865 26.31 1.64 12.55
CA ASP A 865 25.88 0.43 11.83
C ASP A 865 26.55 0.43 10.43
N GLU A 866 26.74 -0.72 9.78
CA GLU A 866 27.42 -0.83 8.46
C GLU A 866 26.73 -0.01 7.37
N VAL A 867 25.39 0.09 7.42
CA VAL A 867 24.56 0.92 6.53
C VAL A 867 24.94 2.41 6.58
N ARG A 868 25.63 2.85 7.64
CA ARG A 868 26.12 4.23 7.81
C ARG A 868 27.60 4.41 7.46
N ILE A 869 28.26 3.42 6.85
CA ILE A 869 29.63 3.58 6.28
C ILE A 869 29.60 4.40 4.97
N VAL A 870 28.42 4.69 4.40
CA VAL A 870 28.21 5.55 3.21
C VAL A 870 29.00 6.88 3.23
N TRP A 871 29.34 7.40 4.41
CA TRP A 871 30.23 8.57 4.56
C TRP A 871 31.60 8.41 3.89
N SER A 872 32.18 7.21 3.82
CA SER A 872 33.47 6.97 3.12
C SER A 872 33.33 6.84 1.61
N CYS A 873 32.11 6.68 1.08
CA CYS A 873 31.83 6.47 -0.34
C CYS A 873 31.17 7.70 -1.00
N SER A 874 31.22 8.86 -0.35
CA SER A 874 30.68 10.11 -0.90
C SER A 874 31.47 10.50 -2.16
N PRO A 875 30.82 10.87 -3.28
CA PRO A 875 31.49 11.13 -4.57
C PRO A 875 32.44 12.35 -4.59
N PHE A 876 32.55 13.08 -3.47
CA PHE A 876 33.48 14.18 -3.26
C PHE A 876 34.80 13.76 -2.58
N LEU A 877 34.93 12.50 -2.16
CA LEU A 877 36.15 11.90 -1.64
C LEU A 877 36.79 11.01 -2.71
N PRO A 878 37.98 11.33 -3.26
CA PRO A 878 38.69 10.43 -4.17
C PRO A 878 39.09 9.10 -3.48
N CYS A 879 38.28 8.07 -3.68
CA CYS A 879 38.66 6.68 -3.43
C CYS A 879 39.46 6.13 -4.63
N PRO A 880 40.63 5.51 -4.43
CA PRO A 880 41.42 4.91 -5.52
C PRO A 880 40.81 3.62 -6.11
N PHE A 881 39.68 3.16 -5.56
CA PHE A 881 38.89 2.03 -6.08
C PHE A 881 37.47 2.51 -6.45
N SER A 882 37.33 3.06 -7.66
CA SER A 882 36.02 3.37 -8.25
C SER A 882 35.60 2.26 -9.21
N ARG A 883 35.00 1.21 -8.63
CA ARG A 883 33.94 0.33 -9.18
C ARG A 883 33.60 -0.70 -8.09
N TYR A 884 32.34 -1.14 -8.08
CA TYR A 884 31.74 -2.11 -7.14
C TYR A 884 31.43 -1.61 -5.72
N LEU A 885 30.39 -2.23 -5.13
CA LEU A 885 29.89 -2.11 -3.75
C LEU A 885 29.06 -0.86 -3.39
N LEU A 886 27.79 -0.89 -3.84
CA LEU A 886 26.67 -0.52 -2.97
C LEU A 886 25.86 -1.79 -2.64
N SER A 887 25.93 -2.19 -1.37
CA SER A 887 25.00 -3.11 -0.69
C SER A 887 25.10 -2.92 0.82
N PRO A 888 23.99 -2.77 1.55
CA PRO A 888 23.89 -3.27 2.91
C PRO A 888 23.66 -4.80 2.91
N TYR A 889 23.66 -5.44 4.09
CA TYR A 889 23.38 -6.87 4.31
C TYR A 889 24.49 -7.88 3.92
N CYS A 890 25.54 -7.94 4.73
CA CYS A 890 26.26 -9.19 5.02
C CYS A 890 26.32 -9.38 6.54
N VAL A 891 25.72 -10.46 7.06
CA VAL A 891 25.82 -10.84 8.48
C VAL A 891 26.91 -11.90 8.64
N PRO A 892 28.00 -11.68 9.41
CA PRO A 892 29.04 -12.67 9.57
C PRO A 892 28.74 -13.65 10.73
N GLY A 893 28.45 -14.90 10.35
CA GLY A 893 29.12 -16.08 10.92
C GLY A 893 28.54 -16.71 12.18
N THR A 894 27.73 -17.77 11.99
CA THR A 894 27.68 -18.89 12.94
C THR A 894 28.94 -19.75 12.75
N VAL A 895 29.52 -20.22 13.85
CA VAL A 895 30.72 -21.09 13.82
C VAL A 895 30.32 -22.52 13.44
N LEU A 896 31.00 -23.08 12.44
CA LEU A 896 31.10 -24.52 12.23
C LEU A 896 32.58 -24.87 12.07
N SER A 897 33.13 -25.49 13.11
CA SER A 897 34.42 -26.17 13.05
C SER A 897 34.19 -27.63 12.69
N THR A 898 34.86 -28.10 11.66
CA THR A 898 35.04 -29.54 11.38
C THR A 898 36.52 -29.78 11.12
N GLU A 899 37.25 -30.12 12.17
CA GLU A 899 38.52 -30.85 12.03
C GLU A 899 38.19 -32.34 11.87
N VAL A 900 39.01 -33.02 11.06
CA VAL A 900 38.89 -34.45 10.77
C VAL A 900 40.21 -35.12 11.12
N ASP A 901 40.10 -36.29 11.75
CA ASP A 901 41.10 -37.32 12.04
C ASP A 901 42.30 -36.99 12.95
N THR A 902 42.29 -37.60 14.14
CA THR A 902 43.35 -38.55 14.55
C THR A 902 42.77 -39.60 15.51
N SER A 903 43.11 -40.87 15.26
CA SER A 903 42.72 -42.12 15.99
C SER A 903 41.41 -42.78 15.53
#